data_AF-A0A2N9J6W0-F1
#
_entry.id   AF-A0A2N9J6W0-F1
#
_cell.length_a   1.000
_cell.length_b   1.000
_cell.length_c   1.000
_cell.angle_alpha   90.00
_cell.angle_beta   90.00
_cell.angle_gamma   90.00
#
_symmetry.space_group_name_H-M   'P 1'
#
loop_
_entity.id
_entity.type
_entity.pdbx_description
1 polymer ?
#
loop_
_entity_poly.entity_id
_entity_poly.type
_entity_poly.pdbx_seq_one_letter_code
_entity_poly.pdbx_strand_id
1 'polypeptide(L)'
;MSNEEHMKTASEVITELLEQTSMDLLKSLLNSVEVKQELKLRILDWLFVDESHSNSINGDFSSDFRITSMDQIFSVSCEDMTGGRTMLLGRVALFLNFLKYSLDLDEDVKLGVTSKLGWSLDILVDEEVYSSILVKQIPELYGSGKHAEIVWLPMFSSLLHALKTFMIVVSSSVAWAEFESFLLENFFHPHFLCWDILMELWCFMVHYGEISVVKGVFDQLCSLLKLVASSESVFVPASAMRKMAGSISRILTYGPESVVDHVYKSIAGDDRSQLSSVMCVALFLEGFPLNLLSDRMKSIASQRIFTDYLGFLDSFDDKSMRACNSGGYGVPVFALSASLQSLQVSMPDIDAKTLKFLVSIIDNYRNTVDQLKKDHYCKLLSETLGIISNMKHLYAAAEMEEVILGLSSLFISWSTASDTQLYQCKPNLALFMAGLGHMEITESDKSAKCSAVWELYHMLLKEQNWALIHLAITAFGYFAARTSCDQLWRFVPQTAALSYDLVSGTEANEERFMSELKTFLEKEMALRTITPSSEQLGLLVRDGLLLKEVVRKISEIDVQAMECESIEIEEEKQSNKKRKLPDGISEGVELLQSGLKVIDDGLFRWQQNHNATELNDKFLTHISCLKDAIAQLVGLAGSG
;
A
#
# COMPACT_ATOMS: atom_id res chain seq x y z
N MET A 1 15.47 -35.08 10.81
CA MET A 1 14.89 -33.96 10.06
C MET A 1 13.46 -33.80 10.49
N SER A 2 13.00 -32.57 10.73
CA SER A 2 11.60 -32.32 11.10
C SER A 2 10.68 -32.62 9.90
N ASN A 3 9.38 -32.85 10.12
CA ASN A 3 8.42 -33.03 9.01
C ASN A 3 8.39 -31.81 8.07
N GLU A 4 8.69 -30.63 8.59
CA GLU A 4 8.76 -29.38 7.84
C GLU A 4 9.94 -29.37 6.85
N GLU A 5 11.11 -29.86 7.24
CA GLU A 5 12.26 -30.01 6.33
C GLU A 5 11.99 -31.00 5.20
N HIS A 6 11.28 -32.10 5.48
CA HIS A 6 10.91 -33.08 4.44
C HIS A 6 9.91 -32.51 3.43
N MET A 7 8.91 -31.74 3.88
CA MET A 7 7.95 -31.07 3.01
C MET A 7 8.62 -29.98 2.17
N LYS A 8 9.59 -29.27 2.75
CA LYS A 8 10.44 -28.31 2.03
C LYS A 8 11.17 -29.00 0.87
N THR A 9 11.88 -30.09 1.13
CA THR A 9 12.56 -30.88 0.09
C THR A 9 11.60 -31.46 -0.95
N ALA A 10 10.41 -31.93 -0.54
CA ALA A 10 9.41 -32.41 -1.49
C ALA A 10 8.91 -31.29 -2.43
N SER A 11 8.70 -30.09 -1.91
CA SER A 11 8.31 -28.93 -2.71
C SER A 11 9.41 -28.52 -3.69
N GLU A 12 10.68 -28.54 -3.28
CA GLU A 12 11.83 -28.27 -4.16
C GLU A 12 11.87 -29.24 -5.33
N VAL A 13 11.71 -30.54 -5.05
CA VAL A 13 11.70 -31.60 -6.08
C VAL A 13 10.52 -31.47 -7.04
N ILE A 14 9.33 -31.11 -6.54
CA ILE A 14 8.15 -30.90 -7.40
C ILE A 14 8.36 -29.69 -8.32
N THR A 15 8.89 -28.59 -7.81
CA THR A 15 9.22 -27.40 -8.62
C THR A 15 10.30 -27.69 -9.66
N GLU A 16 11.33 -28.46 -9.30
CA GLU A 16 12.39 -28.83 -10.26
C GLU A 16 11.90 -29.79 -11.35
N LEU A 17 11.10 -30.81 -11.01
CA LEU A 17 10.78 -31.91 -11.92
C LEU A 17 9.45 -31.75 -12.67
N LEU A 18 8.43 -31.19 -12.04
CA LEU A 18 7.07 -31.20 -12.58
C LEU A 18 6.59 -29.83 -13.08
N GLU A 19 7.03 -28.74 -12.48
CA GLU A 19 6.50 -27.40 -12.79
C GLU A 19 6.74 -27.03 -14.25
N GLN A 20 7.99 -27.11 -14.70
CA GLN A 20 8.38 -26.79 -16.07
C GLN A 20 7.69 -27.71 -17.09
N THR A 21 7.73 -29.03 -16.87
CA THR A 21 7.13 -30.00 -17.81
C THR A 21 5.61 -29.85 -17.91
N SER A 22 4.93 -29.58 -16.79
CA SER A 22 3.48 -29.34 -16.79
C SER A 22 3.12 -28.05 -17.54
N MET A 23 3.93 -26.99 -17.35
CA MET A 23 3.76 -25.75 -18.08
C MET A 23 4.04 -25.90 -19.57
N ASP A 24 5.06 -26.65 -19.97
CA ASP A 24 5.36 -26.86 -21.39
C ASP A 24 4.27 -27.67 -22.12
N LEU A 25 3.63 -28.61 -21.42
CA LEU A 25 2.44 -29.30 -21.92
C LEU A 25 1.26 -28.34 -22.10
N LEU A 26 0.98 -27.51 -21.09
CA LEU A 26 -0.11 -26.55 -21.12
C LEU A 26 0.10 -25.48 -22.22
N LYS A 27 1.33 -24.99 -22.36
CA LYS A 27 1.75 -24.11 -23.46
C LYS A 27 1.51 -24.75 -24.81
N SER A 28 1.92 -26.01 -25.00
CA SER A 28 1.75 -26.73 -26.27
C SER A 28 0.27 -26.85 -26.66
N LEU A 29 -0.61 -27.06 -25.68
CA LEU A 29 -2.06 -27.08 -25.89
C LEU A 29 -2.59 -25.68 -26.26
N LEU A 30 -2.26 -24.66 -25.48
CA LEU A 30 -2.80 -23.31 -25.65
C LEU A 30 -2.21 -22.56 -26.85
N ASN A 31 -0.99 -22.88 -27.26
CA ASN A 31 -0.36 -22.31 -28.46
C ASN A 31 -0.71 -23.07 -29.74
N SER A 32 -1.42 -24.19 -29.65
CA SER A 32 -1.79 -24.96 -30.83
C SER A 32 -2.72 -24.14 -31.73
N VAL A 33 -2.34 -24.03 -33.02
CA VAL A 33 -3.14 -23.40 -34.07
C VAL A 33 -4.45 -24.16 -34.32
N GLU A 34 -4.52 -25.43 -33.90
CA GLU A 34 -5.72 -26.26 -34.04
C GLU A 34 -6.80 -25.92 -32.99
N VAL A 35 -6.41 -25.27 -31.89
CA VAL A 35 -7.33 -24.83 -30.84
C VAL A 35 -7.79 -23.42 -31.18
N LYS A 36 -9.10 -23.26 -31.43
CA LYS A 36 -9.70 -21.96 -31.69
C LYS A 36 -9.55 -21.04 -30.47
N GLN A 37 -9.39 -19.73 -30.71
CA GLN A 37 -9.31 -18.69 -29.69
C GLN A 37 -10.41 -18.83 -28.61
N GLU A 38 -11.67 -19.00 -29.01
CA GLU A 38 -12.81 -19.19 -28.08
C GLU A 38 -12.60 -20.34 -27.09
N LEU A 39 -12.00 -21.45 -27.55
CA LEU A 39 -11.70 -22.60 -26.70
C LEU A 39 -10.53 -22.32 -25.77
N LYS A 40 -9.52 -21.57 -26.22
CA LYS A 40 -8.39 -21.14 -25.38
C LYS A 40 -8.90 -20.26 -24.23
N LEU A 41 -9.75 -19.28 -24.54
CA LEU A 41 -10.37 -18.40 -23.53
C LEU A 41 -11.25 -19.18 -22.56
N ARG A 42 -12.07 -20.11 -23.06
CA ARG A 42 -12.92 -20.96 -22.20
C ARG A 42 -12.10 -21.84 -21.25
N ILE A 43 -10.95 -22.34 -21.68
CA ILE A 43 -10.03 -23.08 -20.78
C ILE A 43 -9.55 -22.17 -19.65
N LEU A 44 -9.16 -20.92 -19.96
CA LEU A 44 -8.74 -19.96 -18.94
C LEU A 44 -9.88 -19.58 -17.99
N ASP A 45 -11.10 -19.42 -18.52
CA ASP A 45 -12.30 -19.19 -17.71
C ASP A 45 -12.53 -20.32 -16.72
N TRP A 46 -12.33 -21.58 -17.13
CA TRP A 46 -12.50 -22.75 -16.27
C TRP A 46 -11.41 -22.88 -15.20
N LEU A 47 -10.18 -22.50 -15.53
CA LEU A 47 -9.06 -22.55 -14.58
C LEU A 47 -9.19 -21.45 -13.51
N PHE A 48 -9.76 -20.30 -13.87
CA PHE A 48 -9.83 -19.09 -13.05
C PHE A 48 -11.28 -18.61 -12.90
N VAL A 49 -12.13 -19.49 -12.35
CA VAL A 49 -13.53 -19.19 -12.00
C VAL A 49 -13.58 -18.40 -10.69
N ASP A 50 -14.43 -17.39 -10.66
CA ASP A 50 -14.73 -16.60 -9.48
C ASP A 50 -15.80 -17.31 -8.63
N GLU A 51 -15.38 -17.98 -7.55
CA GLU A 51 -16.31 -18.67 -6.63
C GLU A 51 -17.12 -17.67 -5.79
N SER A 52 -16.75 -16.38 -5.79
CA SER A 52 -17.33 -15.28 -5.00
C SER A 52 -18.83 -15.04 -5.25
N HIS A 53 -19.33 -15.42 -6.43
CA HIS A 53 -20.72 -15.19 -6.84
C HIS A 53 -21.64 -16.41 -6.63
N SER A 54 -21.14 -17.53 -6.10
CA SER A 54 -21.91 -18.77 -5.95
C SER A 54 -22.91 -18.80 -4.79
N ASN A 55 -23.06 -17.71 -4.02
CA ASN A 55 -24.05 -17.59 -2.95
C ASN A 55 -25.29 -16.76 -3.33
N SER A 56 -25.72 -16.78 -4.59
CA SER A 56 -27.03 -16.27 -4.99
C SER A 56 -27.98 -17.40 -5.37
N ILE A 57 -28.87 -17.70 -4.41
CA ILE A 57 -30.26 -18.15 -4.56
C ILE A 57 -30.49 -19.37 -5.46
N ASN A 58 -30.90 -20.48 -4.83
CA ASN A 58 -31.67 -21.58 -5.44
C ASN A 58 -32.70 -21.03 -6.45
N GLY A 59 -32.36 -21.08 -7.72
CA GLY A 59 -33.21 -20.82 -8.85
C GLY A 59 -32.87 -21.82 -9.93
N ASP A 60 -33.82 -22.71 -10.23
CA ASP A 60 -33.73 -23.76 -11.25
C ASP A 60 -33.09 -23.25 -12.55
N PHE A 61 -31.86 -23.72 -12.84
CA PHE A 61 -31.34 -23.73 -14.20
C PHE A 61 -31.67 -25.09 -14.84
N SER A 62 -32.95 -25.29 -15.14
CA SER A 62 -33.36 -26.28 -16.14
C SER A 62 -33.39 -25.59 -17.51
N SER A 63 -32.28 -25.62 -18.23
CA SER A 63 -32.32 -25.50 -19.69
C SER A 63 -31.23 -26.35 -20.32
N ASP A 64 -31.68 -27.49 -20.85
CA ASP A 64 -30.95 -28.44 -21.67
C ASP A 64 -30.05 -27.75 -22.72
N PHE A 65 -28.74 -27.72 -22.46
CA PHE A 65 -27.74 -27.82 -23.52
C PHE A 65 -26.99 -29.13 -23.30
N ARG A 66 -26.92 -29.96 -24.33
CA ARG A 66 -26.21 -31.26 -24.29
C ARG A 66 -24.71 -31.02 -24.19
N ILE A 67 -24.25 -30.83 -22.97
CA ILE A 67 -22.86 -30.86 -22.56
C ILE A 67 -22.63 -32.29 -22.06
N THR A 68 -21.95 -33.13 -22.84
CA THR A 68 -21.80 -34.56 -22.45
C THR A 68 -20.45 -35.17 -22.82
N SER A 69 -19.46 -34.39 -23.26
CA SER A 69 -18.17 -34.96 -23.65
C SER A 69 -16.92 -34.27 -23.09
N MET A 70 -17.01 -33.03 -22.61
CA MET A 70 -15.88 -32.35 -21.94
C MET A 70 -16.13 -32.05 -20.48
N ASP A 71 -17.39 -32.04 -20.03
CA ASP A 71 -17.70 -32.00 -18.59
C ASP A 71 -16.99 -33.15 -17.87
N GLN A 72 -17.05 -34.38 -18.36
CA GLN A 72 -16.42 -35.52 -17.67
C GLN A 72 -14.90 -35.44 -17.43
N ILE A 73 -14.16 -34.58 -18.15
CA ILE A 73 -12.69 -34.48 -18.00
C ILE A 73 -12.31 -33.48 -16.90
N PHE A 74 -13.12 -32.45 -16.68
CA PHE A 74 -12.84 -31.39 -15.70
C PHE A 74 -13.95 -31.23 -14.64
N SER A 75 -15.06 -31.97 -14.74
CA SER A 75 -16.15 -32.08 -13.77
C SER A 75 -15.92 -33.23 -12.79
N VAL A 76 -14.70 -33.40 -12.30
CA VAL A 76 -14.55 -34.03 -10.98
C VAL A 76 -15.16 -33.02 -10.01
N SER A 77 -16.32 -33.37 -9.49
CA SER A 77 -17.17 -32.57 -8.62
C SER A 77 -16.36 -31.85 -7.54
N CYS A 78 -16.19 -30.53 -7.69
CA CYS A 78 -15.70 -29.68 -6.60
C CYS A 78 -16.64 -29.75 -5.37
N GLU A 79 -17.88 -30.22 -5.56
CA GLU A 79 -18.88 -30.40 -4.49
C GLU A 79 -18.64 -31.65 -3.62
N ASP A 80 -17.97 -32.70 -4.11
CA ASP A 80 -17.68 -33.90 -3.30
C ASP A 80 -16.36 -33.79 -2.52
N MET A 81 -15.56 -32.74 -2.78
CA MET A 81 -14.36 -32.44 -2.03
C MET A 81 -14.64 -31.35 -1.00
N THR A 82 -14.69 -31.75 0.27
CA THR A 82 -14.45 -30.82 1.40
C THR A 82 -13.07 -30.10 1.30
N GLY A 83 -12.27 -30.41 0.27
CA GLY A 83 -11.00 -29.81 -0.11
C GLY A 83 -11.06 -28.66 -1.15
N GLY A 84 -12.23 -28.12 -1.51
CA GLY A 84 -12.33 -26.95 -2.40
C GLY A 84 -11.47 -25.76 -1.96
N ARG A 85 -11.32 -25.55 -0.64
CA ARG A 85 -10.44 -24.53 -0.04
C ARG A 85 -8.94 -24.77 -0.31
N THR A 86 -8.52 -26.04 -0.38
CA THR A 86 -7.12 -26.44 -0.59
C THR A 86 -6.68 -26.29 -2.05
N MET A 87 -7.62 -26.20 -3.00
CA MET A 87 -7.31 -25.96 -4.42
C MET A 87 -7.06 -24.49 -4.76
N LEU A 88 -7.50 -23.52 -3.94
CA LEU A 88 -7.34 -22.09 -4.23
C LEU A 88 -5.87 -21.67 -4.32
N LEU A 89 -5.04 -22.12 -3.36
CA LEU A 89 -3.59 -21.87 -3.41
C LEU A 89 -2.93 -22.55 -4.62
N GLY A 90 -3.44 -23.70 -5.05
CA GLY A 90 -3.00 -24.37 -6.28
C GLY A 90 -3.36 -23.58 -7.54
N ARG A 91 -4.57 -22.99 -7.60
CA ARG A 91 -4.98 -22.09 -8.69
C ARG A 91 -4.14 -20.81 -8.71
N VAL A 92 -3.84 -20.22 -7.55
CA VAL A 92 -2.93 -19.07 -7.43
C VAL A 92 -1.53 -19.44 -7.94
N ALA A 93 -0.98 -20.60 -7.53
CA ALA A 93 0.31 -21.07 -8.02
C ALA A 93 0.31 -21.31 -9.55
N LEU A 94 -0.76 -21.87 -10.09
CA LEU A 94 -0.91 -22.05 -11.54
C LEU A 94 -0.95 -20.69 -12.27
N PHE A 95 -1.72 -19.73 -11.75
CA PHE A 95 -1.78 -18.37 -12.32
C PHE A 95 -0.41 -17.68 -12.30
N LEU A 96 0.33 -17.81 -11.18
CA LEU A 96 1.72 -17.33 -11.09
C LEU A 96 2.60 -17.92 -12.19
N ASN A 97 2.45 -19.20 -12.49
CA ASN A 97 3.22 -19.85 -13.55
C ASN A 97 2.81 -19.36 -14.95
N PHE A 98 1.52 -19.11 -15.21
CA PHE A 98 1.09 -18.45 -16.43
C PHE A 98 1.76 -17.08 -16.64
N LEU A 99 1.84 -16.27 -15.58
CA LEU A 99 2.49 -14.97 -15.62
C LEU A 99 4.00 -15.08 -15.84
N LYS A 100 4.68 -15.99 -15.12
CA LYS A 100 6.13 -16.23 -15.23
C LYS A 100 6.56 -16.73 -16.60
N TYR A 101 5.81 -17.68 -17.15
CA TYR A 101 6.12 -18.36 -18.41
C TYR A 101 5.39 -17.78 -19.62
N SER A 102 4.91 -16.54 -19.50
CA SER A 102 4.09 -15.85 -20.50
C SER A 102 4.78 -15.52 -21.80
N LEU A 103 6.13 -15.43 -21.81
CA LEU A 103 6.90 -15.07 -23.00
C LEU A 103 6.61 -15.98 -24.19
N ASP A 104 6.43 -17.27 -23.93
CA ASP A 104 6.20 -18.30 -24.95
C ASP A 104 4.72 -18.45 -25.32
N LEU A 105 3.80 -17.72 -24.70
CA LEU A 105 2.36 -17.83 -24.97
C LEU A 105 1.98 -17.10 -26.27
N ASP A 106 0.98 -17.64 -26.96
CA ASP A 106 0.34 -16.99 -28.10
C ASP A 106 -0.41 -15.71 -27.69
N GLU A 107 -0.60 -14.78 -28.61
CA GLU A 107 -1.18 -13.45 -28.31
C GLU A 107 -2.61 -13.54 -27.77
N ASP A 108 -3.42 -14.47 -28.30
CA ASP A 108 -4.77 -14.74 -27.80
C ASP A 108 -4.78 -15.21 -26.34
N VAL A 109 -3.77 -15.97 -25.95
CA VAL A 109 -3.64 -16.50 -24.59
C VAL A 109 -3.14 -15.42 -23.65
N LYS A 110 -2.21 -14.56 -24.09
CA LYS A 110 -1.77 -13.38 -23.32
C LYS A 110 -2.96 -12.47 -23.02
N LEU A 111 -3.80 -12.19 -24.02
CA LEU A 111 -5.03 -11.42 -23.84
C LEU A 111 -5.97 -12.07 -22.82
N GLY A 112 -6.21 -13.39 -22.96
CA GLY A 112 -7.02 -14.14 -22.00
C GLY A 112 -6.45 -14.20 -20.58
N VAL A 113 -5.13 -14.18 -20.40
CA VAL A 113 -4.51 -14.08 -19.07
C VAL A 113 -4.66 -12.67 -18.51
N THR A 114 -4.51 -11.63 -19.35
CA THR A 114 -4.72 -10.24 -18.94
C THR A 114 -6.14 -10.00 -18.44
N SER A 115 -7.16 -10.56 -19.10
CA SER A 115 -8.55 -10.45 -18.66
C SER A 115 -8.83 -11.13 -17.31
N LYS A 116 -7.92 -12.00 -16.85
CA LYS A 116 -7.98 -12.69 -15.54
C LYS A 116 -7.17 -12.02 -14.44
N LEU A 117 -6.57 -10.85 -14.70
CA LEU A 117 -5.90 -10.09 -13.66
C LEU A 117 -6.88 -9.59 -12.58
N GLY A 118 -8.13 -9.30 -12.94
CA GLY A 118 -9.20 -9.00 -11.98
C GLY A 118 -9.40 -10.12 -10.95
N TRP A 119 -9.60 -11.35 -11.44
CA TRP A 119 -9.69 -12.56 -10.61
C TRP A 119 -8.49 -12.70 -9.67
N SER A 120 -7.29 -12.33 -10.14
CA SER A 120 -6.08 -12.39 -9.32
C SER A 120 -6.07 -11.40 -8.16
N LEU A 121 -6.78 -10.27 -8.24
CA LEU A 121 -6.97 -9.35 -7.11
C LEU A 121 -8.10 -9.84 -6.20
N ASP A 122 -9.19 -10.34 -6.77
CA ASP A 122 -10.35 -10.81 -6.01
C ASP A 122 -9.98 -11.98 -5.09
N ILE A 123 -9.16 -12.91 -5.59
CA ILE A 123 -8.70 -14.06 -4.80
C ILE A 123 -7.80 -13.66 -3.62
N LEU A 124 -7.11 -12.51 -3.69
CA LEU A 124 -6.27 -12.00 -2.58
C LEU A 124 -7.09 -11.53 -1.39
N VAL A 125 -8.38 -11.27 -1.60
CA VAL A 125 -9.31 -10.88 -0.52
C VAL A 125 -9.71 -12.10 0.31
N ASP A 126 -9.48 -13.32 -0.19
CA ASP A 126 -9.77 -14.54 0.56
C ASP A 126 -8.80 -14.73 1.76
N GLU A 127 -9.33 -15.12 2.91
CA GLU A 127 -8.60 -15.21 4.18
C GLU A 127 -7.40 -16.17 4.13
N GLU A 128 -7.53 -17.30 3.43
CA GLU A 128 -6.49 -18.34 3.35
C GLU A 128 -5.38 -17.91 2.38
N VAL A 129 -5.77 -17.28 1.28
CA VAL A 129 -4.85 -16.78 0.25
C VAL A 129 -4.09 -15.56 0.78
N TYR A 130 -4.79 -14.61 1.38
CA TYR A 130 -4.22 -13.42 2.01
C TYR A 130 -3.15 -13.79 3.06
N SER A 131 -3.51 -14.64 4.02
CA SER A 131 -2.58 -15.06 5.08
C SER A 131 -1.39 -15.85 4.54
N SER A 132 -1.62 -16.69 3.53
CA SER A 132 -0.55 -17.44 2.86
C SER A 132 0.42 -16.53 2.13
N ILE A 133 -0.07 -15.52 1.40
CA ILE A 133 0.78 -14.61 0.62
C ILE A 133 1.70 -13.77 1.50
N LEU A 134 1.22 -13.33 2.67
CA LEU A 134 2.00 -12.52 3.59
C LEU A 134 3.05 -13.30 4.37
N VAL A 135 2.81 -14.60 4.64
CA VAL A 135 3.62 -15.36 5.61
C VAL A 135 4.37 -16.54 4.99
N LYS A 136 3.83 -17.18 3.95
CA LYS A 136 4.44 -18.37 3.35
C LYS A 136 5.51 -18.02 2.33
N GLN A 137 6.40 -18.98 2.12
CA GLN A 137 7.43 -18.95 1.09
C GLN A 137 7.18 -20.07 0.09
N ILE A 138 7.59 -19.86 -1.16
CA ILE A 138 7.57 -20.87 -2.22
C ILE A 138 8.99 -21.04 -2.80
N PRO A 139 9.35 -22.26 -3.23
CA PRO A 139 10.61 -22.49 -3.90
C PRO A 139 10.54 -21.90 -5.32
N GLU A 140 11.58 -21.19 -5.72
CA GLU A 140 11.76 -20.68 -7.08
C GLU A 140 13.09 -21.15 -7.65
N LEU A 141 13.05 -21.54 -8.93
CA LEU A 141 14.21 -21.99 -9.66
C LEU A 141 14.91 -20.80 -10.30
N TYR A 142 16.11 -20.46 -9.83
CA TYR A 142 16.92 -19.38 -10.38
C TYR A 142 18.07 -19.92 -11.23
N GLY A 143 18.21 -19.40 -12.45
CA GLY A 143 19.32 -19.70 -13.36
C GLY A 143 18.93 -20.57 -14.56
N SER A 144 19.87 -20.72 -15.50
CA SER A 144 19.71 -21.53 -16.72
C SER A 144 20.83 -22.57 -16.80
N GLY A 145 20.48 -23.83 -17.05
CA GLY A 145 21.43 -24.93 -17.26
C GLY A 145 21.89 -25.63 -15.98
N LYS A 146 23.18 -26.02 -15.92
CA LYS A 146 23.75 -26.89 -14.85
C LYS A 146 23.94 -26.22 -13.48
N HIS A 147 23.54 -24.96 -13.33
CA HIS A 147 23.67 -24.16 -12.11
C HIS A 147 22.33 -23.54 -11.69
N ALA A 148 21.23 -24.27 -11.89
CA ALA A 148 19.95 -23.88 -11.32
C ALA A 148 19.98 -24.03 -9.80
N GLU A 149 19.71 -22.94 -9.08
CA GLU A 149 19.62 -22.93 -7.62
C GLU A 149 18.18 -22.70 -7.20
N ILE A 150 17.70 -23.49 -6.24
CA ILE A 150 16.34 -23.35 -5.70
C ILE A 150 16.40 -22.40 -4.49
N VAL A 151 15.74 -21.26 -4.62
CA VAL A 151 15.68 -20.23 -3.57
C VAL A 151 14.26 -20.14 -3.04
N TRP A 152 14.11 -20.12 -1.71
CA TRP A 152 12.82 -19.91 -1.06
C TRP A 152 12.52 -18.42 -0.97
N LEU A 153 11.47 -17.99 -1.65
CA LEU A 153 11.03 -16.60 -1.66
C LEU A 153 9.66 -16.44 -1.03
N PRO A 154 9.40 -15.29 -0.36
CA PRO A 154 8.04 -14.95 0.08
C PRO A 154 7.06 -15.01 -1.10
N MET A 155 5.90 -15.64 -0.90
CA MET A 155 4.87 -15.75 -1.94
C MET A 155 4.48 -14.39 -2.53
N PHE A 156 4.39 -13.36 -1.69
CA PHE A 156 4.17 -11.98 -2.14
C PHE A 156 5.24 -11.47 -3.11
N SER A 157 6.52 -11.76 -2.83
CA SER A 157 7.63 -11.37 -3.71
C SER A 157 7.53 -12.08 -5.06
N SER A 158 7.25 -13.37 -5.04
CA SER A 158 7.03 -14.19 -6.23
C SER A 158 5.86 -13.69 -7.09
N LEU A 159 4.75 -13.31 -6.45
CA LEU A 159 3.60 -12.70 -7.12
C LEU A 159 3.96 -11.38 -7.80
N LEU A 160 4.62 -10.48 -7.08
CA LEU A 160 5.08 -9.21 -7.64
C LEU A 160 6.05 -9.41 -8.81
N HIS A 161 6.99 -10.34 -8.69
CA HIS A 161 7.92 -10.65 -9.78
C HIS A 161 7.20 -11.21 -11.00
N ALA A 162 6.28 -12.15 -10.81
CA ALA A 162 5.49 -12.74 -11.89
C ALA A 162 4.66 -11.68 -12.64
N LEU A 163 3.98 -10.78 -11.91
CA LEU A 163 3.21 -9.68 -12.50
C LEU A 163 4.11 -8.68 -13.24
N LYS A 164 5.28 -8.32 -12.67
CA LYS A 164 6.26 -7.43 -13.33
C LYS A 164 6.79 -8.07 -14.62
N THR A 165 7.09 -9.37 -14.60
CA THR A 165 7.50 -10.13 -15.80
C THR A 165 6.39 -10.14 -16.85
N PHE A 166 5.16 -10.44 -16.46
CA PHE A 166 4.02 -10.42 -17.39
C PHE A 166 3.81 -9.05 -18.00
N MET A 167 3.92 -7.97 -17.22
CA MET A 167 3.83 -6.59 -17.69
C MET A 167 4.86 -6.29 -18.79
N ILE A 168 6.10 -6.77 -18.66
CA ILE A 168 7.12 -6.65 -19.72
C ILE A 168 6.69 -7.42 -20.97
N VAL A 169 6.18 -8.64 -20.81
CA VAL A 169 5.79 -9.50 -21.94
C VAL A 169 4.63 -8.88 -22.73
N VAL A 170 3.66 -8.29 -22.06
CA VAL A 170 2.49 -7.69 -22.72
C VAL A 170 2.73 -6.27 -23.21
N SER A 171 3.81 -5.58 -22.84
CA SER A 171 4.03 -4.17 -23.22
C SER A 171 4.17 -3.94 -24.72
N SER A 172 4.55 -4.97 -25.49
CA SER A 172 4.61 -4.94 -26.95
C SER A 172 3.46 -5.70 -27.64
N SER A 173 2.45 -6.12 -26.87
CA SER A 173 1.31 -6.93 -27.30
C SER A 173 0.05 -6.06 -27.39
N VAL A 174 -0.96 -6.55 -28.12
CA VAL A 174 -2.32 -6.00 -28.10
C VAL A 174 -2.96 -6.07 -26.71
N ALA A 175 -2.48 -6.97 -25.84
CA ALA A 175 -2.93 -7.11 -24.47
C ALA A 175 -2.49 -5.96 -23.56
N TRP A 176 -1.56 -5.10 -23.98
CA TRP A 176 -1.15 -3.93 -23.19
C TRP A 176 -2.33 -3.01 -22.85
N ALA A 177 -3.22 -2.75 -23.81
CA ALA A 177 -4.34 -1.85 -23.60
C ALA A 177 -5.29 -2.32 -22.49
N GLU A 178 -5.53 -3.64 -22.41
CA GLU A 178 -6.35 -4.24 -21.37
C GLU A 178 -5.61 -4.26 -20.02
N PHE A 179 -4.29 -4.48 -20.03
CA PHE A 179 -3.46 -4.39 -18.83
C PHE A 179 -3.44 -2.96 -18.25
N GLU A 180 -3.32 -1.95 -19.11
CA GLU A 180 -3.39 -0.53 -18.74
C GLU A 180 -4.77 -0.16 -18.18
N SER A 181 -5.85 -0.64 -18.81
CA SER A 181 -7.22 -0.48 -18.28
C SER A 181 -7.36 -1.09 -16.89
N PHE A 182 -6.89 -2.32 -16.71
CA PHE A 182 -6.88 -3.01 -15.42
C PHE A 182 -6.16 -2.20 -14.33
N LEU A 183 -4.97 -1.65 -14.63
CA LEU A 183 -4.24 -0.82 -13.67
C LEU A 183 -4.97 0.48 -13.31
N LEU A 184 -5.66 1.10 -14.27
CA LEU A 184 -6.39 2.36 -14.09
C LEU A 184 -7.70 2.14 -13.33
N GLU A 185 -8.47 1.12 -13.67
CA GLU A 185 -9.72 0.76 -13.00
C GLU A 185 -9.49 0.44 -11.52
N ASN A 186 -8.36 -0.21 -11.21
CA ASN A 186 -8.02 -0.60 -9.85
C ASN A 186 -7.13 0.42 -9.13
N PHE A 187 -6.89 1.60 -9.69
CA PHE A 187 -5.93 2.58 -9.13
C PHE A 187 -6.21 2.98 -7.66
N PHE A 188 -7.48 2.93 -7.23
CA PHE A 188 -7.91 3.15 -5.84
C PHE A 188 -8.53 1.91 -5.20
N HIS A 189 -7.98 0.72 -5.49
CA HIS A 189 -8.49 -0.53 -4.96
C HIS A 189 -8.67 -0.47 -3.42
N PRO A 190 -9.83 -0.86 -2.88
CA PRO A 190 -10.14 -0.69 -1.45
C PRO A 190 -9.30 -1.61 -0.54
N HIS A 191 -8.88 -2.77 -1.06
CA HIS A 191 -7.99 -3.69 -0.36
C HIS A 191 -6.54 -3.21 -0.43
N PHE A 192 -5.92 -2.94 0.72
CA PHE A 192 -4.59 -2.35 0.80
C PHE A 192 -3.50 -3.19 0.11
N LEU A 193 -3.54 -4.53 0.23
CA LEU A 193 -2.55 -5.41 -0.41
C LEU A 193 -2.61 -5.31 -1.94
N CYS A 194 -3.82 -5.35 -2.51
CA CYS A 194 -4.03 -5.18 -3.95
C CYS A 194 -3.58 -3.78 -4.39
N TRP A 195 -3.90 -2.75 -3.59
CA TRP A 195 -3.41 -1.40 -3.84
C TRP A 195 -1.89 -1.31 -3.84
N ASP A 196 -1.20 -1.94 -2.88
CA ASP A 196 0.27 -1.99 -2.86
C ASP A 196 0.84 -2.73 -4.07
N ILE A 197 0.23 -3.84 -4.50
CA ILE A 197 0.62 -4.55 -5.74
C ILE A 197 0.50 -3.62 -6.95
N LEU A 198 -0.64 -2.93 -7.08
CA LEU A 198 -0.89 -2.03 -8.20
C LEU A 198 0.07 -0.83 -8.19
N MET A 199 0.31 -0.23 -7.03
CA MET A 199 1.29 0.83 -6.88
C MET A 199 2.70 0.35 -7.23
N GLU A 200 3.09 -0.85 -6.82
CA GLU A 200 4.37 -1.46 -7.21
C GLU A 200 4.50 -1.68 -8.72
N LEU A 201 3.42 -2.06 -9.41
CA LEU A 201 3.40 -2.19 -10.87
C LEU A 201 3.51 -0.83 -11.57
N TRP A 202 2.79 0.19 -11.08
CA TRP A 202 2.95 1.56 -11.59
C TRP A 202 4.36 2.10 -11.38
N CYS A 203 4.94 1.93 -10.19
CA CYS A 203 6.32 2.31 -9.89
C CYS A 203 7.31 1.59 -10.81
N PHE A 204 7.11 0.29 -11.03
CA PHE A 204 7.93 -0.51 -11.95
C PHE A 204 7.85 0.01 -13.39
N MET A 205 6.64 0.30 -13.89
CA MET A 205 6.43 0.90 -15.21
C MET A 205 7.15 2.24 -15.34
N VAL A 206 7.02 3.11 -14.34
CA VAL A 206 7.66 4.43 -14.37
C VAL A 206 9.18 4.37 -14.30
N HIS A 207 9.73 3.37 -13.60
CA HIS A 207 11.16 3.19 -13.45
C HIS A 207 11.83 2.64 -14.72
N TYR A 208 11.19 1.68 -15.40
CA TYR A 208 11.79 0.96 -16.53
C TYR A 208 11.18 1.30 -17.90
N GLY A 209 10.02 1.97 -17.93
CA GLY A 209 9.30 2.31 -19.15
C GLY A 209 9.95 3.43 -19.95
N GLU A 210 9.58 3.52 -21.23
CA GLU A 210 10.02 4.62 -22.09
C GLU A 210 9.49 5.97 -21.58
N ILE A 211 10.36 6.98 -21.54
CA ILE A 211 10.02 8.31 -20.99
C ILE A 211 8.78 8.93 -21.66
N SER A 212 8.58 8.69 -22.96
CA SER A 212 7.40 9.15 -23.71
C SER A 212 6.10 8.53 -23.18
N VAL A 213 6.09 7.21 -22.97
CA VAL A 213 4.94 6.45 -22.43
C VAL A 213 4.66 6.90 -21.00
N VAL A 214 5.69 6.96 -20.17
CA VAL A 214 5.59 7.41 -18.78
C VAL A 214 5.00 8.83 -18.69
N LYS A 215 5.46 9.76 -19.54
CA LYS A 215 4.88 11.11 -19.59
C LYS A 215 3.41 11.11 -20.00
N GLY A 216 3.03 10.29 -20.98
CA GLY A 216 1.64 10.14 -21.41
C GLY A 216 0.71 9.65 -20.29
N VAL A 217 1.14 8.65 -19.51
CA VAL A 217 0.40 8.18 -18.34
C VAL A 217 0.25 9.29 -17.31
N PHE A 218 1.33 10.02 -17.00
CA PHE A 218 1.25 11.13 -16.06
C PHE A 218 0.38 12.28 -16.57
N ASP A 219 0.32 12.55 -17.87
CA ASP A 219 -0.58 13.55 -18.44
C ASP A 219 -2.06 13.15 -18.22
N GLN A 220 -2.38 11.86 -18.34
CA GLN A 220 -3.70 11.33 -18.00
C GLN A 220 -3.99 11.45 -16.50
N LEU A 221 -3.07 11.01 -15.63
CA LEU A 221 -3.23 11.12 -14.18
C LEU A 221 -3.38 12.58 -13.72
N CYS A 222 -2.60 13.51 -14.30
CA CYS A 222 -2.72 14.94 -14.06
C CYS A 222 -4.08 15.48 -14.51
N SER A 223 -4.63 14.98 -15.61
CA SER A 223 -5.97 15.34 -16.11
C SER A 223 -7.06 14.82 -15.18
N LEU A 224 -6.94 13.59 -14.68
CA LEU A 224 -7.84 13.05 -13.66
C LEU A 224 -7.77 13.85 -12.35
N LEU A 225 -6.56 14.22 -11.91
CA LEU A 225 -6.37 15.09 -10.75
C LEU A 225 -7.06 16.44 -10.94
N LYS A 226 -7.01 17.04 -12.15
CA LYS A 226 -7.72 18.28 -12.48
C LYS A 226 -9.25 18.12 -12.36
N LEU A 227 -9.79 16.97 -12.73
CA LEU A 227 -11.24 16.70 -12.65
C LEU A 227 -11.75 16.59 -11.21
N VAL A 228 -10.94 16.02 -10.31
CA VAL A 228 -11.31 15.86 -8.89
C VAL A 228 -10.86 17.03 -8.01
N ALA A 229 -10.11 17.98 -8.56
CA ALA A 229 -9.54 19.09 -7.79
C ALA A 229 -10.62 20.05 -7.29
N SER A 230 -10.68 20.21 -5.97
CA SER A 230 -11.54 21.21 -5.32
C SER A 230 -10.85 21.77 -4.08
N SER A 231 -11.11 23.04 -3.76
CA SER A 231 -10.46 23.67 -2.60
C SER A 231 -10.83 23.00 -1.27
N GLU A 232 -12.06 22.50 -1.13
CA GLU A 232 -12.51 21.80 0.07
C GLU A 232 -11.87 20.41 0.22
N SER A 233 -11.54 19.73 -0.88
CA SER A 233 -10.98 18.37 -0.85
C SER A 233 -9.50 18.31 -0.49
N VAL A 234 -8.72 19.37 -0.72
CA VAL A 234 -7.26 19.41 -0.42
C VAL A 234 -6.97 19.17 1.06
N PHE A 235 -7.80 19.72 1.94
CA PHE A 235 -7.58 19.62 3.39
C PHE A 235 -8.26 18.42 4.04
N VAL A 236 -8.83 17.51 3.23
CA VAL A 236 -9.43 16.24 3.68
C VAL A 236 -8.53 15.10 3.20
N PRO A 237 -7.72 14.47 4.08
CA PRO A 237 -6.75 13.44 3.67
C PRO A 237 -7.35 12.26 2.90
N ALA A 238 -8.59 11.87 3.22
CA ALA A 238 -9.27 10.76 2.58
C ALA A 238 -9.98 11.12 1.25
N SER A 239 -9.87 12.37 0.80
CA SER A 239 -10.53 12.82 -0.43
C SER A 239 -9.93 12.15 -1.67
N ALA A 240 -10.73 12.02 -2.74
CA ALA A 240 -10.25 11.48 -4.01
C ALA A 240 -9.05 12.27 -4.54
N MET A 241 -9.04 13.59 -4.34
CA MET A 241 -7.92 14.45 -4.72
C MET A 241 -6.64 14.13 -3.95
N ARG A 242 -6.71 13.98 -2.63
CA ARG A 242 -5.55 13.66 -1.79
C ARG A 242 -5.04 12.24 -2.04
N LYS A 243 -5.93 11.27 -2.21
CA LYS A 243 -5.56 9.91 -2.63
C LYS A 243 -4.85 9.91 -3.99
N MET A 244 -5.39 10.63 -4.98
CA MET A 244 -4.77 10.75 -6.31
C MET A 244 -3.39 11.41 -6.22
N ALA A 245 -3.28 12.50 -5.48
CA ALA A 245 -2.02 13.20 -5.28
C ALA A 245 -0.98 12.32 -4.58
N GLY A 246 -1.39 11.50 -3.60
CA GLY A 246 -0.53 10.52 -2.93
C GLY A 246 -0.06 9.40 -3.85
N SER A 247 -0.94 8.81 -4.64
CA SER A 247 -0.54 7.80 -5.63
C SER A 247 0.45 8.39 -6.65
N ILE A 248 0.16 9.57 -7.21
CA ILE A 248 1.06 10.26 -8.15
C ILE A 248 2.42 10.53 -7.50
N SER A 249 2.42 11.06 -6.27
CA SER A 249 3.66 11.38 -5.55
C SER A 249 4.49 10.13 -5.26
N ARG A 250 3.86 9.03 -4.82
CA ARG A 250 4.51 7.73 -4.58
C ARG A 250 5.14 7.20 -5.87
N ILE A 251 4.40 7.17 -6.98
CA ILE A 251 4.91 6.67 -8.27
C ILE A 251 6.11 7.52 -8.74
N LEU A 252 6.05 8.84 -8.58
CA LEU A 252 7.13 9.75 -8.99
C LEU A 252 8.44 9.56 -8.22
N THR A 253 8.42 9.00 -7.00
CA THR A 253 9.66 8.73 -6.26
C THR A 253 10.59 7.74 -6.97
N TYR A 254 10.06 6.93 -7.89
CA TYR A 254 10.82 5.96 -8.69
C TYR A 254 11.10 6.44 -10.12
N GLY A 255 10.57 7.60 -10.49
CA GLY A 255 10.70 8.15 -11.84
C GLY A 255 11.99 8.95 -12.06
N PRO A 256 12.43 9.09 -13.33
CA PRO A 256 13.57 9.93 -13.65
C PRO A 256 13.22 11.42 -13.47
N GLU A 257 14.22 12.24 -13.15
CA GLU A 257 14.12 13.71 -12.96
C GLU A 257 13.28 14.40 -14.06
N SER A 258 13.48 14.01 -15.32
CA SER A 258 12.77 14.59 -16.46
C SER A 258 11.24 14.39 -16.45
N VAL A 259 10.76 13.35 -15.77
CA VAL A 259 9.33 13.06 -15.60
C VAL A 259 8.78 13.86 -14.42
N VAL A 260 9.52 13.95 -13.31
CA VAL A 260 9.13 14.77 -12.16
C VAL A 260 9.01 16.25 -12.57
N ASP A 261 9.97 16.75 -13.34
CA ASP A 261 9.95 18.09 -13.94
C ASP A 261 8.72 18.30 -14.85
N HIS A 262 8.33 17.29 -15.61
CA HIS A 262 7.19 17.33 -16.53
C HIS A 262 5.87 17.43 -15.76
N VAL A 263 5.68 16.58 -14.74
CA VAL A 263 4.48 16.62 -13.89
C VAL A 263 4.37 17.95 -13.15
N TYR A 264 5.47 18.41 -12.55
CA TYR A 264 5.47 19.70 -11.86
C TYR A 264 5.08 20.83 -12.81
N LYS A 265 5.64 20.90 -14.03
CA LYS A 265 5.26 21.90 -15.04
C LYS A 265 3.79 21.79 -15.46
N SER A 266 3.28 20.58 -15.67
CA SER A 266 1.91 20.32 -16.13
C SER A 266 0.84 20.79 -15.13
N ILE A 267 1.19 20.79 -13.84
CA ILE A 267 0.28 21.15 -12.74
C ILE A 267 0.52 22.57 -12.27
N ALA A 268 1.78 22.95 -12.05
CA ALA A 268 2.13 24.30 -11.59
C ALA A 268 1.84 25.35 -12.66
N GLY A 269 2.04 25.02 -13.95
CA GLY A 269 1.77 25.90 -15.09
C GLY A 269 2.40 27.29 -15.02
N ASP A 270 2.26 28.06 -16.10
CA ASP A 270 2.53 29.51 -16.08
C ASP A 270 1.32 30.29 -15.53
N ASP A 271 0.12 29.69 -15.55
CA ASP A 271 -1.10 30.28 -15.03
C ASP A 271 -1.19 30.13 -13.51
N ARG A 272 -1.14 31.27 -12.81
CA ARG A 272 -1.39 31.38 -11.35
C ARG A 272 -2.87 31.18 -10.98
N SER A 273 -3.51 30.18 -11.58
CA SER A 273 -4.90 29.85 -11.28
C SER A 273 -5.02 29.26 -9.87
N GLN A 274 -6.17 29.50 -9.21
CA GLN A 274 -6.47 28.90 -7.90
C GLN A 274 -6.51 27.37 -7.96
N LEU A 275 -6.91 26.78 -9.09
CA LEU A 275 -6.95 25.34 -9.25
C LEU A 275 -5.54 24.73 -9.28
N SER A 276 -4.60 25.40 -9.97
CA SER A 276 -3.19 24.99 -10.00
C SER A 276 -2.56 25.02 -8.60
N SER A 277 -2.80 26.07 -7.81
CA SER A 277 -2.27 26.15 -6.45
C SER A 277 -2.83 25.06 -5.55
N VAL A 278 -4.15 24.83 -5.62
CA VAL A 278 -4.87 23.74 -4.93
C VAL A 278 -4.26 22.37 -5.26
N MET A 279 -4.03 22.07 -6.54
CA MET A 279 -3.39 20.82 -6.97
C MET A 279 -1.94 20.69 -6.49
N CYS A 280 -1.12 21.74 -6.60
CA CYS A 280 0.25 21.73 -6.12
C CYS A 280 0.32 21.44 -4.62
N VAL A 281 -0.55 22.06 -3.82
CA VAL A 281 -0.58 21.81 -2.37
C VAL A 281 -0.99 20.38 -2.05
N ALA A 282 -1.97 19.81 -2.76
CA ALA A 282 -2.34 18.42 -2.56
C ALA A 282 -1.17 17.47 -2.82
N LEU A 283 -0.36 17.71 -3.85
CA LEU A 283 0.85 16.94 -4.12
C LEU A 283 1.89 17.10 -3.02
N PHE A 284 2.15 18.33 -2.58
CA PHE A 284 3.15 18.58 -1.54
C PHE A 284 2.74 17.92 -0.21
N LEU A 285 1.47 18.06 0.19
CA LEU A 285 0.94 17.43 1.40
C LEU A 285 1.02 15.90 1.37
N GLU A 286 1.10 15.31 0.18
CA GLU A 286 1.22 13.87 -0.03
C GLU A 286 2.65 13.43 -0.41
N GLY A 287 3.65 14.29 -0.16
CA GLY A 287 5.06 13.92 -0.25
C GLY A 287 5.64 13.95 -1.66
N PHE A 288 5.16 14.84 -2.53
CA PHE A 288 5.74 15.05 -3.85
C PHE A 288 7.28 15.19 -3.78
N PRO A 289 8.05 14.48 -4.62
CA PRO A 289 9.50 14.39 -4.51
C PRO A 289 10.21 15.64 -5.08
N LEU A 290 10.07 16.78 -4.38
CA LEU A 290 10.72 18.04 -4.75
C LEU A 290 12.25 17.96 -4.81
N ASN A 291 12.85 16.99 -4.11
CA ASN A 291 14.28 16.71 -4.13
C ASN A 291 14.75 16.03 -5.43
N LEU A 292 13.85 15.42 -6.19
CA LEU A 292 14.13 14.80 -7.50
C LEU A 292 13.88 15.74 -8.69
N LEU A 293 13.49 16.99 -8.44
CA LEU A 293 13.41 18.02 -9.47
C LEU A 293 14.81 18.42 -9.95
N SER A 294 14.91 18.86 -11.20
CA SER A 294 16.15 19.46 -11.72
C SER A 294 16.54 20.68 -10.90
N ASP A 295 17.84 21.00 -10.80
CA ASP A 295 18.31 22.17 -10.03
C ASP A 295 17.59 23.47 -10.45
N ARG A 296 17.37 23.62 -11.77
CA ARG A 296 16.61 24.73 -12.33
C ARG A 296 15.18 24.72 -11.84
N MET A 297 14.50 23.56 -11.90
CA MET A 297 13.10 23.47 -11.50
C MET A 297 12.92 23.60 -9.99
N LYS A 298 13.81 23.02 -9.20
CA LYS A 298 13.86 23.15 -7.75
C LYS A 298 14.00 24.62 -7.33
N SER A 299 14.85 25.39 -8.02
CA SER A 299 14.98 26.84 -7.79
C SER A 299 13.69 27.60 -8.10
N ILE A 300 13.05 27.32 -9.26
CA ILE A 300 11.76 27.92 -9.65
C ILE A 300 10.65 27.58 -8.65
N ALA A 301 10.54 26.31 -8.26
CA ALA A 301 9.55 25.83 -7.31
C ALA A 301 9.74 26.50 -5.94
N SER A 302 10.97 26.52 -5.45
CA SER A 302 11.34 27.19 -4.19
C SER A 302 10.94 28.66 -4.22
N GLN A 303 11.36 29.41 -5.24
CA GLN A 303 11.06 30.83 -5.37
C GLN A 303 9.55 31.09 -5.41
N ARG A 304 8.78 30.25 -6.10
CA ARG A 304 7.32 30.36 -6.17
C ARG A 304 6.67 30.12 -4.81
N ILE A 305 7.00 29.01 -4.15
CA ILE A 305 6.47 28.66 -2.81
C ILE A 305 6.76 29.80 -1.82
N PHE A 306 7.98 30.32 -1.80
CA PHE A 306 8.35 31.41 -0.89
C PHE A 306 7.66 32.72 -1.21
N THR A 307 7.54 33.08 -2.49
CA THR A 307 6.87 34.30 -2.91
C THR A 307 5.39 34.27 -2.55
N ASP A 308 4.73 33.12 -2.77
CA ASP A 308 3.32 32.92 -2.45
C ASP A 308 3.09 32.95 -0.92
N TYR A 309 4.01 32.36 -0.14
CA TYR A 309 3.96 32.41 1.33
C TYR A 309 4.15 33.83 1.87
N LEU A 310 5.16 34.57 1.41
CA LEU A 310 5.40 35.95 1.83
C LEU A 310 4.24 36.86 1.44
N GLY A 311 3.69 36.71 0.23
CA GLY A 311 2.50 37.44 -0.20
C GLY A 311 1.28 37.13 0.67
N PHE A 312 1.14 35.90 1.15
CA PHE A 312 0.10 35.52 2.10
C PHE A 312 0.31 36.19 3.47
N LEU A 313 1.53 36.18 4.01
CA LEU A 313 1.83 36.85 5.28
C LEU A 313 1.54 38.36 5.22
N ASP A 314 1.89 39.01 4.11
CA ASP A 314 1.68 40.46 3.92
C ASP A 314 0.20 40.83 3.74
N SER A 315 -0.64 39.88 3.31
CA SER A 315 -2.09 40.08 3.10
C SER A 315 -2.97 39.52 4.22
N PHE A 316 -2.37 38.98 5.28
CA PHE A 316 -3.10 38.40 6.41
C PHE A 316 -3.79 39.49 7.25
N ASP A 317 -5.11 39.60 7.11
CA ASP A 317 -6.00 40.43 7.94
C ASP A 317 -7.29 39.63 8.24
N ASP A 318 -7.86 39.77 9.43
CA ASP A 318 -9.16 39.18 9.85
C ASP A 318 -10.31 39.54 8.90
N LYS A 319 -10.20 40.64 8.16
CA LYS A 319 -11.15 41.02 7.11
C LYS A 319 -11.02 40.17 5.85
N SER A 320 -9.81 39.72 5.51
CA SER A 320 -9.53 38.87 4.34
C SER A 320 -10.12 37.47 4.51
N MET A 321 -10.08 36.93 5.73
CA MET A 321 -10.66 35.63 6.07
C MET A 321 -12.19 35.67 6.09
N ARG A 322 -12.81 36.81 6.47
CA ARG A 322 -14.26 37.02 6.37
C ARG A 322 -14.79 37.08 4.93
N ALA A 323 -13.95 37.46 3.97
CA ALA A 323 -14.29 37.50 2.55
C ALA A 323 -14.02 36.16 1.84
N CYS A 324 -13.11 35.34 2.37
CA CYS A 324 -12.82 34.00 1.85
C CYS A 324 -13.79 32.96 2.40
N ASN A 325 -14.92 32.80 1.73
CA ASN A 325 -15.76 31.60 1.83
C ASN A 325 -15.18 30.43 0.99
N SER A 326 -14.00 30.58 0.38
CA SER A 326 -13.35 29.54 -0.39
C SER A 326 -12.54 28.63 0.53
N GLY A 327 -12.72 27.31 0.41
CA GLY A 327 -11.99 26.29 1.18
C GLY A 327 -10.47 26.27 0.97
N GLY A 328 -9.89 27.25 0.26
CA GLY A 328 -8.47 27.35 -0.09
C GLY A 328 -7.70 28.45 0.64
N TYR A 329 -8.26 29.11 1.66
CA TYR A 329 -7.49 30.04 2.50
C TYR A 329 -6.32 29.31 3.17
N GLY A 330 -5.15 29.95 3.28
CA GLY A 330 -3.98 29.34 3.90
C GLY A 330 -3.15 28.41 3.02
N VAL A 331 -3.57 28.11 1.78
CA VAL A 331 -2.85 27.26 0.81
C VAL A 331 -1.31 27.48 0.81
N PRO A 332 -0.78 28.72 0.77
CA PRO A 332 0.66 28.95 0.79
C PRO A 332 1.38 28.46 2.05
N VAL A 333 0.71 28.46 3.21
CA VAL A 333 1.26 27.95 4.48
C VAL A 333 1.43 26.44 4.42
N PHE A 334 0.40 25.71 3.96
CA PHE A 334 0.47 24.25 3.79
C PHE A 334 1.50 23.86 2.74
N ALA A 335 1.57 24.59 1.62
CA ALA A 335 2.56 24.34 0.58
C ALA A 335 3.99 24.45 1.11
N LEU A 336 4.29 25.51 1.86
CA LEU A 336 5.61 25.71 2.46
C LEU A 336 5.91 24.61 3.49
N SER A 337 5.01 24.39 4.45
CA SER A 337 5.16 23.39 5.52
C SER A 337 5.55 22.02 4.96
N ALA A 338 4.81 21.54 3.96
CA ALA A 338 5.04 20.24 3.34
C ALA A 338 6.32 20.18 2.49
N SER A 339 6.81 21.31 1.98
CA SER A 339 7.96 21.37 1.08
C SER A 339 9.31 21.53 1.80
N LEU A 340 9.32 21.98 3.05
CA LEU A 340 10.53 22.41 3.76
C LEU A 340 11.57 21.29 3.92
N GLN A 341 11.14 20.07 4.21
CA GLN A 341 12.05 18.93 4.38
C GLN A 341 12.84 18.62 3.10
N SER A 342 12.21 18.77 1.93
CA SER A 342 12.78 18.44 0.63
C SER A 342 13.63 19.56 0.03
N LEU A 343 13.31 20.82 0.36
CA LEU A 343 13.94 21.98 -0.28
C LEU A 343 15.29 22.38 0.34
N GLN A 344 15.60 21.98 1.60
CA GLN A 344 16.89 22.27 2.28
C GLN A 344 17.36 23.74 2.14
N VAL A 345 16.44 24.71 2.22
CA VAL A 345 16.78 26.12 1.95
C VAL A 345 17.11 26.86 3.25
N SER A 346 18.26 27.52 3.28
CA SER A 346 18.55 28.57 4.25
C SER A 346 17.75 29.82 3.89
N MET A 347 16.79 30.18 4.73
CA MET A 347 15.95 31.38 4.57
C MET A 347 16.49 32.50 5.45
N PRO A 348 17.09 33.58 4.90
CA PRO A 348 17.59 34.68 5.71
C PRO A 348 16.57 35.81 5.97
N ASP A 349 15.42 35.84 5.27
CA ASP A 349 14.51 37.01 5.25
C ASP A 349 13.09 36.75 5.83
N ILE A 350 12.81 35.58 6.42
CA ILE A 350 11.43 35.16 6.78
C ILE A 350 11.07 35.39 8.26
N ASP A 351 12.02 35.93 9.05
CA ASP A 351 12.14 35.52 10.43
C ASP A 351 11.06 36.09 11.36
N ALA A 352 11.03 37.42 11.53
CA ALA A 352 10.09 38.04 12.45
C ALA A 352 8.62 37.98 11.97
N LYS A 353 8.40 37.93 10.65
CA LYS A 353 7.03 37.92 10.08
C LYS A 353 6.30 36.63 10.40
N THR A 354 6.99 35.48 10.31
CA THR A 354 6.39 34.17 10.61
C THR A 354 6.01 34.06 12.08
N LEU A 355 6.84 34.55 13.00
CA LEU A 355 6.53 34.56 14.43
C LEU A 355 5.34 35.49 14.74
N LYS A 356 5.31 36.69 14.17
CA LYS A 356 4.16 37.62 14.32
C LYS A 356 2.86 37.06 13.76
N PHE A 357 2.96 36.35 12.65
CA PHE A 357 1.83 35.63 12.06
C PHE A 357 1.30 34.55 13.00
N LEU A 358 2.19 33.76 13.62
CA LEU A 358 1.81 32.76 14.62
C LEU A 358 1.11 33.39 15.83
N VAL A 359 1.64 34.48 16.38
CA VAL A 359 1.00 35.23 17.48
C VAL A 359 -0.40 35.70 17.06
N SER A 360 -0.53 36.24 15.85
CA SER A 360 -1.82 36.70 15.32
C SER A 360 -2.82 35.54 15.17
N ILE A 361 -2.39 34.35 14.74
CA ILE A 361 -3.26 33.15 14.70
C ILE A 361 -3.74 32.77 16.11
N ILE A 362 -2.84 32.78 17.11
CA ILE A 362 -3.18 32.45 18.50
C ILE A 362 -4.24 33.42 19.03
N ASP A 363 -4.04 34.73 18.83
CA ASP A 363 -4.98 35.75 19.27
C ASP A 363 -6.33 35.65 18.54
N ASN A 364 -6.32 35.42 17.24
CA ASN A 364 -7.54 35.29 16.44
C ASN A 364 -8.32 34.02 16.79
N TYR A 365 -7.64 32.89 17.04
CA TYR A 365 -8.27 31.67 17.52
C TYR A 365 -8.98 31.90 18.86
N ARG A 366 -8.34 32.65 19.76
CA ARG A 366 -8.88 33.00 21.08
C ARG A 366 -10.12 33.90 20.99
N ASN A 367 -10.09 34.87 20.09
CA ASN A 367 -11.15 35.87 19.95
C ASN A 367 -12.34 35.40 19.10
N THR A 368 -12.19 34.29 18.38
CA THR A 368 -13.21 33.77 17.47
C THR A 368 -14.21 32.85 18.17
N VAL A 369 -15.51 33.13 18.01
CA VAL A 369 -16.61 32.29 18.55
C VAL A 369 -17.09 31.25 17.53
N ASP A 370 -16.78 31.45 16.24
CA ASP A 370 -17.19 30.59 15.13
C ASP A 370 -16.32 29.33 15.03
N GLN A 371 -16.94 28.16 15.19
CA GLN A 371 -16.23 26.87 15.22
C GLN A 371 -15.51 26.55 13.90
N LEU A 372 -16.09 26.91 12.75
CA LEU A 372 -15.47 26.63 11.45
C LEU A 372 -14.20 27.47 11.24
N LYS A 373 -14.19 28.69 11.77
CA LYS A 373 -13.00 29.56 11.74
C LYS A 373 -11.95 29.11 12.73
N LYS A 374 -12.36 28.64 13.91
CA LYS A 374 -11.47 28.00 14.88
C LYS A 374 -10.75 26.80 14.27
N ASP A 375 -11.48 25.91 13.58
CA ASP A 375 -10.90 24.78 12.85
C ASP A 375 -9.83 25.23 11.85
N HIS A 376 -10.11 26.31 11.12
CA HIS A 376 -9.18 26.84 10.13
C HIS A 376 -7.91 27.42 10.78
N TYR A 377 -8.05 28.21 11.84
CA TYR A 377 -6.91 28.73 12.60
C TYR A 377 -6.11 27.61 13.27
N CYS A 378 -6.75 26.53 13.74
CA CYS A 378 -6.07 25.33 14.25
C CYS A 378 -5.17 24.69 13.19
N LYS A 379 -5.66 24.53 11.96
CA LYS A 379 -4.86 23.97 10.87
C LYS A 379 -3.68 24.89 10.53
N LEU A 380 -3.92 26.19 10.40
CA LEU A 380 -2.85 27.19 10.17
C LEU A 380 -1.82 27.20 11.31
N LEU A 381 -2.27 27.14 12.56
CA LEU A 381 -1.44 27.05 13.75
C LEU A 381 -0.52 25.82 13.65
N SER A 382 -1.11 24.65 13.37
CA SER A 382 -0.37 23.40 13.25
C SER A 382 0.72 23.49 12.18
N GLU A 383 0.39 23.94 10.97
CA GLU A 383 1.38 24.04 9.89
C GLU A 383 2.46 25.09 10.17
N THR A 384 2.09 26.21 10.78
CA THR A 384 3.05 27.27 11.13
C THR A 384 4.05 26.79 12.19
N LEU A 385 3.61 25.99 13.16
CA LEU A 385 4.51 25.29 14.09
C LEU A 385 5.47 24.35 13.35
N GLY A 386 4.95 23.60 12.36
CA GLY A 386 5.76 22.76 11.48
C GLY A 386 6.83 23.56 10.71
N ILE A 387 6.46 24.72 10.15
CA ILE A 387 7.39 25.63 9.47
C ILE A 387 8.51 26.08 10.42
N ILE A 388 8.15 26.57 11.61
CA ILE A 388 9.11 27.08 12.59
C ILE A 388 10.04 25.97 13.09
N SER A 389 9.53 24.75 13.28
CA SER A 389 10.35 23.59 13.68
C SER A 389 11.51 23.28 12.72
N ASN A 390 11.36 23.62 11.43
CA ASN A 390 12.40 23.45 10.41
C ASN A 390 13.33 24.68 10.28
N MET A 391 12.99 25.82 10.89
CA MET A 391 13.74 27.08 10.79
C MET A 391 14.48 27.41 12.09
N LYS A 392 15.64 26.76 12.30
CA LYS A 392 16.42 26.85 13.55
C LYS A 392 16.75 28.29 14.00
N HIS A 393 16.99 29.20 13.06
CA HIS A 393 17.34 30.59 13.38
C HIS A 393 16.21 31.36 14.08
N LEU A 394 14.94 30.95 13.90
CA LEU A 394 13.79 31.61 14.53
C LEU A 394 13.79 31.47 16.06
N TYR A 395 14.39 30.41 16.59
CA TYR A 395 14.45 30.18 18.03
C TYR A 395 15.34 31.18 18.77
N ALA A 396 16.21 31.91 18.06
CA ALA A 396 17.01 33.00 18.61
C ALA A 396 16.29 34.37 18.57
N ALA A 397 15.15 34.48 17.90
CA ALA A 397 14.43 35.75 17.77
C ALA A 397 13.74 36.15 19.09
N ALA A 398 13.64 37.46 19.34
CA ALA A 398 13.03 38.00 20.55
C ALA A 398 11.53 37.68 20.62
N GLU A 399 10.85 37.67 19.48
CA GLU A 399 9.41 37.35 19.35
C GLU A 399 9.06 35.91 19.76
N MET A 400 10.06 35.01 19.86
CA MET A 400 9.83 33.62 20.27
C MET A 400 9.30 33.51 21.71
N GLU A 401 9.66 34.44 22.59
CA GLU A 401 9.13 34.45 23.97
C GLU A 401 7.61 34.68 23.98
N GLU A 402 7.12 35.60 23.15
CA GLU A 402 5.69 35.88 23.01
C GLU A 402 4.92 34.66 22.47
N VAL A 403 5.50 33.97 21.48
CA VAL A 403 4.95 32.72 20.93
C VAL A 403 4.82 31.64 22.00
N ILE A 404 5.87 31.40 22.79
CA ILE A 404 5.87 30.37 23.85
C ILE A 404 4.78 30.65 24.89
N LEU A 405 4.68 31.91 25.34
CA LEU A 405 3.66 32.32 26.31
C LEU A 405 2.24 32.19 25.72
N GLY A 406 2.06 32.58 24.45
CA GLY A 406 0.82 32.43 23.71
C GLY A 406 0.38 30.97 23.62
N LEU A 407 1.28 30.07 23.20
CA LEU A 407 1.02 28.63 23.11
C LEU A 407 0.70 28.02 24.48
N SER A 408 1.45 28.38 25.51
CA SER A 408 1.19 27.91 26.87
C SER A 408 -0.21 28.29 27.33
N SER A 409 -0.61 29.55 27.12
CA SER A 409 -1.95 30.02 27.46
C SER A 409 -3.05 29.30 26.68
N LEU A 410 -2.79 28.97 25.41
CA LEU A 410 -3.74 28.31 24.51
C LEU A 410 -3.97 26.84 24.90
N PHE A 411 -2.89 26.08 25.14
CA PHE A 411 -2.96 24.64 25.39
C PHE A 411 -3.23 24.27 26.84
N ILE A 412 -2.82 25.10 27.81
CA ILE A 412 -2.88 24.74 29.23
C ILE A 412 -4.07 25.40 29.90
N SER A 413 -4.18 26.73 29.81
CA SER A 413 -5.22 27.50 30.50
C SER A 413 -6.62 27.34 29.90
N TRP A 414 -6.72 26.88 28.65
CA TRP A 414 -7.99 26.73 27.91
C TRP A 414 -8.33 25.29 27.53
N SER A 415 -7.58 24.29 28.04
CA SER A 415 -7.91 22.87 27.83
C SER A 415 -9.09 22.40 28.70
N THR A 416 -10.25 23.05 28.57
CA THR A 416 -11.51 22.40 28.96
C THR A 416 -11.79 21.26 27.98
N ALA A 417 -12.34 20.15 28.46
CA ALA A 417 -12.64 18.92 27.71
C ALA A 417 -13.50 19.08 26.43
N SER A 418 -13.87 20.30 26.04
CA SER A 418 -14.68 20.66 24.89
C SER A 418 -13.89 21.05 23.62
N ASP A 419 -12.61 21.43 23.70
CA ASP A 419 -11.80 21.84 22.52
C ASP A 419 -10.93 20.69 21.99
N THR A 420 -11.59 19.64 21.48
CA THR A 420 -10.93 18.48 20.85
C THR A 420 -10.11 18.83 19.61
N GLN A 421 -10.29 20.02 19.05
CA GLN A 421 -9.63 20.47 17.82
C GLN A 421 -8.13 20.78 18.01
N LEU A 422 -7.73 21.31 19.17
CA LEU A 422 -6.32 21.61 19.46
C LEU A 422 -5.45 20.34 19.54
N TYR A 423 -6.04 19.15 19.73
CA TYR A 423 -5.30 17.88 19.65
C TYR A 423 -4.62 17.69 18.30
N GLN A 424 -5.20 18.21 17.21
CA GLN A 424 -4.62 18.09 15.86
C GLN A 424 -3.29 18.83 15.72
N CYS A 425 -3.02 19.83 16.57
CA CYS A 425 -1.79 20.61 16.56
C CYS A 425 -0.66 19.95 17.38
N LYS A 426 -0.97 18.97 18.24
CA LYS A 426 0.02 18.35 19.15
C LYS A 426 1.22 17.73 18.44
N PRO A 427 1.08 17.08 17.26
CA PRO A 427 2.24 16.57 16.53
C PRO A 427 3.26 17.66 16.17
N ASN A 428 2.81 18.73 15.51
CA ASN A 428 3.68 19.82 15.11
C ASN A 428 4.12 20.67 16.30
N LEU A 429 3.33 20.73 17.38
CA LEU A 429 3.77 21.30 18.65
C LEU A 429 4.95 20.51 19.25
N ALA A 430 4.91 19.18 19.26
CA ALA A 430 6.03 18.37 19.74
C ALA A 430 7.30 18.63 18.91
N LEU A 431 7.19 18.72 17.58
CA LEU A 431 8.31 19.10 16.71
C LEU A 431 8.84 20.51 17.00
N PHE A 432 7.96 21.48 17.22
CA PHE A 432 8.33 22.83 17.64
C PHE A 432 9.06 22.82 19.00
N MET A 433 8.54 22.07 19.98
CA MET A 433 9.15 21.96 21.30
C MET A 433 10.56 21.37 21.23
N ALA A 434 10.80 20.39 20.36
CA ALA A 434 12.15 19.85 20.10
C ALA A 434 13.13 20.95 19.65
N GLY A 435 12.66 21.89 18.82
CA GLY A 435 13.44 23.01 18.31
C GLY A 435 13.89 24.01 19.38
N LEU A 436 13.22 24.07 20.54
CA LEU A 436 13.64 24.90 21.68
C LEU A 436 15.04 24.54 22.21
N GLY A 437 15.59 23.38 21.84
CA GLY A 437 16.97 23.03 22.16
C GLY A 437 18.01 23.96 21.53
N HIS A 438 17.63 24.75 20.53
CA HIS A 438 18.48 25.77 19.90
C HIS A 438 18.33 27.16 20.55
N MET A 439 17.47 27.30 21.56
CA MET A 439 17.22 28.56 22.28
C MET A 439 18.00 28.60 23.59
N GLU A 440 18.55 29.77 23.95
CA GLU A 440 19.06 29.99 25.30
C GLU A 440 17.91 30.18 26.30
N ILE A 441 17.73 29.19 27.17
CA ILE A 441 16.73 29.20 28.24
C ILE A 441 17.46 29.48 29.55
N THR A 442 17.13 30.60 30.19
CA THR A 442 17.64 30.93 31.53
C THR A 442 16.76 30.26 32.59
N GLU A 443 17.32 29.28 33.29
CA GLU A 443 16.66 28.58 34.39
C GLU A 443 16.42 29.55 35.55
N SER A 444 15.15 29.91 35.76
CA SER A 444 14.74 30.77 36.86
C SER A 444 13.27 30.50 37.18
N ASP A 445 12.98 30.23 38.45
CA ASP A 445 11.61 30.02 38.95
C ASP A 445 10.71 31.26 38.78
N LYS A 446 11.31 32.41 38.44
CA LYS A 446 10.60 33.67 38.18
C LYS A 446 10.39 33.95 36.69
N SER A 447 10.96 33.16 35.79
CA SER A 447 10.79 33.41 34.35
C SER A 447 9.51 32.74 33.86
N ALA A 448 8.57 33.58 33.39
CA ALA A 448 7.32 33.12 32.80
C ALA A 448 7.58 32.22 31.59
N LYS A 449 8.62 32.55 30.80
CA LYS A 449 9.10 31.75 29.66
C LYS A 449 9.48 30.33 30.05
N CYS A 450 10.32 30.13 31.08
CA CYS A 450 10.77 28.80 31.48
C CYS A 450 9.61 27.98 32.06
N SER A 451 8.75 28.63 32.85
CA SER A 451 7.54 27.99 33.40
C SER A 451 6.61 27.51 32.29
N ALA A 452 6.36 28.33 31.26
CA ALA A 452 5.55 27.97 30.11
C ALA A 452 6.12 26.77 29.32
N VAL A 453 7.44 26.72 29.13
CA VAL A 453 8.09 25.56 28.47
C VAL A 453 7.92 24.28 29.30
N TRP A 454 8.08 24.35 30.63
CA TRP A 454 7.84 23.20 31.51
C TRP A 454 6.40 22.69 31.40
N GLU A 455 5.42 23.59 31.49
CA GLU A 455 4.02 23.21 31.42
C GLU A 455 3.65 22.59 30.07
N LEU A 456 4.20 23.08 28.96
CA LEU A 456 3.97 22.52 27.62
C LEU A 456 4.55 21.11 27.48
N TYR A 457 5.77 20.86 27.96
CA TYR A 457 6.33 19.51 27.99
C TYR A 457 5.55 18.58 28.92
N HIS A 458 5.12 19.08 30.08
CA HIS A 458 4.26 18.33 31.00
C HIS A 458 2.95 17.91 30.34
N MET A 459 2.35 18.76 29.52
CA MET A 459 1.14 18.43 28.76
C MET A 459 1.42 17.30 27.75
N LEU A 460 2.46 17.43 26.93
CA LEU A 460 2.80 16.44 25.90
C LEU A 460 3.21 15.08 26.48
N LEU A 461 3.96 15.06 27.59
CA LEU A 461 4.44 13.83 28.23
C LEU A 461 3.37 13.12 29.08
N LYS A 462 2.20 13.74 29.28
CA LYS A 462 1.02 13.11 29.91
C LYS A 462 0.08 12.44 28.90
N GLU A 463 0.33 12.58 27.59
CA GLU A 463 -0.52 11.99 26.57
C GLU A 463 -0.56 10.47 26.65
N GLN A 464 -1.75 9.89 26.54
CA GLN A 464 -1.94 8.43 26.55
C GLN A 464 -1.96 7.82 25.14
N ASN A 465 -2.11 8.65 24.10
CA ASN A 465 -2.04 8.16 22.72
C ASN A 465 -0.59 7.76 22.40
N TRP A 466 -0.41 6.47 22.06
CA TRP A 466 0.91 5.89 21.80
C TRP A 466 1.77 6.66 20.78
N ALA A 467 1.17 7.10 19.67
CA ALA A 467 1.91 7.83 18.64
C ALA A 467 2.34 9.24 19.13
N LEU A 468 1.45 9.94 19.85
CA LEU A 468 1.75 11.27 20.37
C LEU A 468 2.78 11.22 21.48
N ILE A 469 2.70 10.25 22.40
CA ILE A 469 3.68 10.13 23.48
C ILE A 469 5.06 9.75 22.93
N HIS A 470 5.14 8.84 21.94
CA HIS A 470 6.41 8.53 21.26
C HIS A 470 7.04 9.74 20.57
N LEU A 471 6.22 10.58 19.93
CA LEU A 471 6.68 11.81 19.31
C LEU A 471 7.15 12.83 20.37
N ALA A 472 6.40 12.99 21.46
CA ALA A 472 6.75 13.86 22.57
C ALA A 472 8.07 13.41 23.26
N ILE A 473 8.24 12.11 23.43
CA ILE A 473 9.47 11.48 23.94
C ILE A 473 10.65 11.79 23.00
N THR A 474 10.48 11.57 21.70
CA THR A 474 11.52 11.83 20.70
C THR A 474 11.90 13.31 20.68
N ALA A 475 10.90 14.21 20.73
CA ALA A 475 11.09 15.64 20.80
C ALA A 475 11.85 16.06 22.07
N PHE A 476 11.46 15.53 23.23
CA PHE A 476 12.13 15.78 24.50
C PHE A 476 13.57 15.28 24.49
N GLY A 477 13.82 14.08 23.95
CA GLY A 477 15.18 13.56 23.78
C GLY A 477 16.06 14.45 22.89
N TYR A 478 15.50 14.99 21.81
CA TYR A 478 16.21 15.94 20.94
C TYR A 478 16.55 17.25 21.66
N PHE A 479 15.60 17.80 22.42
CA PHE A 479 15.75 19.00 23.25
C PHE A 479 16.80 18.80 24.34
N ALA A 480 16.67 17.73 25.13
CA ALA A 480 17.57 17.40 26.24
C ALA A 480 19.02 17.25 25.80
N ALA A 481 19.26 16.74 24.59
CA ALA A 481 20.60 16.58 24.04
C ALA A 481 21.27 17.90 23.60
N ARG A 482 20.54 19.02 23.52
CA ARG A 482 21.01 20.27 22.89
C ARG A 482 20.83 21.52 23.73
N THR A 483 19.93 21.48 24.71
CA THR A 483 19.68 22.60 25.61
C THR A 483 20.87 22.85 26.54
N SER A 484 21.00 24.09 27.01
CA SER A 484 21.92 24.50 28.06
C SER A 484 21.34 24.34 29.47
N CYS A 485 20.12 23.81 29.60
CA CYS A 485 19.45 23.57 30.88
C CYS A 485 20.10 22.40 31.63
N ASP A 486 20.50 22.62 32.88
CA ASP A 486 21.08 21.60 33.76
C ASP A 486 19.99 20.80 34.48
N GLN A 487 18.80 21.38 34.67
CA GLN A 487 17.69 20.80 35.44
C GLN A 487 16.61 20.19 34.55
N LEU A 488 17.01 19.30 33.63
CA LEU A 488 16.12 18.61 32.68
C LEU A 488 14.95 17.87 33.34
N TRP A 489 15.12 17.42 34.58
CA TRP A 489 14.08 16.78 35.37
C TRP A 489 12.82 17.66 35.58
N ARG A 490 12.96 18.99 35.56
CA ARG A 490 11.84 19.94 35.72
C ARG A 490 10.88 19.99 34.54
N PHE A 491 11.28 19.43 33.40
CA PHE A 491 10.48 19.38 32.18
C PHE A 491 9.64 18.10 32.10
N VAL A 492 9.82 17.17 33.03
CA VAL A 492 9.12 15.87 33.07
C VAL A 492 8.06 15.92 34.19
N PRO A 493 6.78 15.64 33.88
CA PRO A 493 5.74 15.64 34.89
C PRO A 493 5.87 14.41 35.79
N GLN A 494 5.49 14.54 37.07
CA GLN A 494 5.44 13.41 38.00
C GLN A 494 4.50 12.27 37.53
N THR A 495 3.49 12.62 36.72
CA THR A 495 2.49 11.71 36.18
C THR A 495 2.73 11.39 34.69
N ALA A 496 3.99 11.26 34.26
CA ALA A 496 4.31 10.98 32.86
C ALA A 496 3.75 9.62 32.40
N ALA A 497 3.30 9.53 31.15
CA ALA A 497 2.62 8.33 30.66
C ALA A 497 3.52 7.08 30.63
N LEU A 498 4.83 7.25 30.37
CA LEU A 498 5.80 6.15 30.41
C LEU A 498 5.95 5.54 31.81
N SER A 499 5.88 6.34 32.88
CA SER A 499 6.10 5.88 34.26
C SER A 499 4.85 5.26 34.89
N TYR A 500 3.78 5.04 34.13
CA TYR A 500 2.53 4.48 34.62
C TYR A 500 2.48 2.96 34.45
N ASP A 501 2.55 2.25 35.58
CA ASP A 501 2.42 0.79 35.62
C ASP A 501 0.96 0.36 35.83
N LEU A 502 0.34 -0.14 34.75
CA LEU A 502 -1.05 -0.64 34.74
C LEU A 502 -1.29 -1.80 35.74
N VAL A 503 -0.24 -2.53 36.14
CA VAL A 503 -0.36 -3.72 37.01
C VAL A 503 -0.27 -3.35 38.48
N SER A 504 0.57 -2.38 38.85
CA SER A 504 0.73 -1.94 40.25
C SER A 504 -0.16 -0.77 40.65
N GLY A 505 -0.69 0.00 39.69
CA GLY A 505 -1.58 1.14 39.95
C GLY A 505 -0.90 2.28 40.73
N THR A 506 0.42 2.27 40.83
CA THR A 506 1.23 3.26 41.54
C THR A 506 2.03 4.12 40.56
N GLU A 507 1.97 5.44 40.72
CA GLU A 507 2.82 6.40 40.02
C GLU A 507 4.29 6.10 40.33
N ALA A 508 5.09 5.85 39.30
CA ALA A 508 6.52 5.59 39.49
C ALA A 508 7.35 6.87 39.55
N ASN A 509 8.50 6.75 40.22
CA ASN A 509 9.44 7.83 40.46
C ASN A 509 10.31 8.19 39.23
N GLU A 510 10.95 9.36 39.30
CA GLU A 510 11.80 10.01 38.31
C GLU A 510 12.87 9.09 37.67
N GLU A 511 13.56 8.27 38.48
CA GLU A 511 14.60 7.35 38.00
C GLU A 511 14.04 6.26 37.08
N ARG A 512 12.80 5.81 37.31
CA ARG A 512 12.16 4.79 36.48
C ARG A 512 11.76 5.35 35.12
N PHE A 513 11.23 6.56 35.06
CA PHE A 513 10.94 7.23 33.78
C PHE A 513 12.22 7.36 32.93
N MET A 514 13.32 7.86 33.51
CA MET A 514 14.57 8.03 32.77
C MET A 514 15.18 6.69 32.31
N SER A 515 15.03 5.63 33.12
CA SER A 515 15.44 4.27 32.74
C SER A 515 14.57 3.67 31.62
N GLU A 516 13.25 3.87 31.68
CA GLU A 516 12.31 3.40 30.66
C GLU A 516 12.45 4.18 29.36
N LEU A 517 12.64 5.50 29.44
CA LEU A 517 12.97 6.37 28.31
C LEU A 517 14.26 5.92 27.62
N LYS A 518 15.31 5.63 28.40
CA LYS A 518 16.57 5.09 27.86
C LYS A 518 16.35 3.74 27.17
N THR A 519 15.64 2.82 27.81
CA THR A 519 15.33 1.49 27.25
C THR A 519 14.51 1.60 25.97
N PHE A 520 13.56 2.54 25.92
CA PHE A 520 12.73 2.83 24.77
C PHE A 520 13.57 3.31 23.57
N LEU A 521 14.43 4.32 23.78
CA LEU A 521 15.33 4.84 22.75
C LEU A 521 16.36 3.80 22.26
N GLU A 522 16.80 2.89 23.14
CA GLU A 522 17.72 1.81 22.79
C GLU A 522 17.03 0.65 22.02
N LYS A 523 15.76 0.34 22.31
CA LYS A 523 14.99 -0.73 21.64
C LYS A 523 14.58 -0.38 20.21
N GLU A 524 14.21 0.87 19.93
CA GLU A 524 13.81 1.28 18.57
C GLU A 524 14.96 1.15 17.55
N MET A 525 16.22 1.20 18.00
CA MET A 525 17.40 0.98 17.15
C MET A 525 17.71 -0.50 16.87
N ALA A 526 17.04 -1.45 17.54
CA ALA A 526 17.51 -2.85 17.63
C ALA A 526 16.66 -3.92 16.90
N LEU A 527 15.55 -3.59 16.25
CA LEU A 527 14.69 -4.62 15.63
C LEU A 527 15.20 -5.06 14.25
N ARG A 528 16.00 -6.13 14.23
CA ARG A 528 16.30 -6.95 13.04
C ARG A 528 16.18 -8.43 13.35
N THR A 529 14.98 -9.00 13.24
CA THR A 529 14.67 -10.33 12.67
C THR A 529 13.21 -10.69 12.96
N ILE A 530 12.44 -10.95 11.91
CA ILE A 530 11.03 -11.34 11.97
C ILE A 530 10.96 -12.79 11.51
N THR A 531 10.87 -13.72 12.44
CA THR A 531 10.35 -15.05 12.15
C THR A 531 9.00 -15.14 12.86
N PRO A 532 7.89 -15.29 12.13
CA PRO A 532 6.57 -15.16 12.71
C PRO A 532 6.18 -16.37 13.55
N SER A 533 5.47 -16.13 14.65
CA SER A 533 4.89 -17.17 15.51
C SER A 533 3.50 -17.58 15.03
N SER A 534 3.03 -18.76 15.44
CA SER A 534 1.69 -19.28 15.11
C SER A 534 0.54 -18.36 15.57
N GLU A 535 0.75 -17.57 16.63
CA GLU A 535 -0.23 -16.58 17.10
C GLU A 535 -0.35 -15.39 16.13
N GLN A 536 0.73 -14.97 15.49
CA GLN A 536 0.72 -13.89 14.48
C GLN A 536 -0.03 -14.33 13.21
N LEU A 537 0.10 -15.59 12.81
CA LEU A 537 -0.67 -16.15 11.69
C LEU A 537 -2.18 -16.11 11.99
N GLY A 538 -2.59 -16.48 13.21
CA GLY A 538 -4.00 -16.44 13.63
C GLY A 538 -4.59 -15.02 13.65
N LEU A 539 -3.79 -14.01 14.00
CA LEU A 539 -4.21 -12.60 13.95
C LEU A 539 -4.39 -12.11 12.50
N LEU A 540 -3.48 -12.48 11.60
CA LEU A 540 -3.57 -12.10 10.18
C LEU A 540 -4.78 -12.71 9.47
N VAL A 541 -5.16 -13.94 9.80
CA VAL A 541 -6.40 -14.55 9.29
C VAL A 541 -7.63 -13.75 9.74
N ARG A 542 -7.64 -13.29 11.00
CA ARG A 542 -8.72 -12.45 11.53
C ARG A 542 -8.78 -11.07 10.85
N ASP A 543 -7.62 -10.49 10.56
CA ASP A 543 -7.53 -9.22 9.81
C ASP A 543 -8.03 -9.41 8.37
N GLY A 544 -7.66 -10.52 7.71
CA GLY A 544 -8.16 -10.88 6.38
C GLY A 544 -9.68 -11.03 6.33
N LEU A 545 -10.30 -11.64 7.35
CA LEU A 545 -11.75 -11.74 7.48
C LEU A 545 -12.44 -10.37 7.58
N LEU A 546 -11.91 -9.47 8.41
CA LEU A 546 -12.45 -8.10 8.54
C LEU A 546 -12.31 -7.33 7.24
N LEU A 547 -11.19 -7.51 6.53
CA LEU A 547 -10.93 -6.86 5.27
C LEU A 547 -11.87 -7.35 4.16
N LYS A 548 -12.11 -8.67 4.09
CA LYS A 548 -13.12 -9.27 3.20
C LYS A 548 -14.51 -8.69 3.44
N GLU A 549 -14.90 -8.48 4.70
CA GLU A 549 -16.18 -7.87 5.04
C GLU A 549 -16.27 -6.39 4.61
N VAL A 550 -15.19 -5.62 4.76
CA VAL A 550 -15.13 -4.21 4.35
C VAL A 550 -15.19 -4.06 2.84
N VAL A 551 -14.43 -4.86 2.08
CA VAL A 551 -14.45 -4.85 0.62
C VAL A 551 -15.85 -5.16 0.11
N ARG A 552 -16.51 -6.19 0.64
CA ARG A 552 -17.88 -6.54 0.28
C ARG A 552 -18.86 -5.38 0.49
N LYS A 553 -18.78 -4.67 1.62
CA LYS A 553 -19.65 -3.51 1.92
C LYS A 553 -19.45 -2.35 0.95
N ILE A 554 -18.26 -2.20 0.37
CA ILE A 554 -17.96 -1.16 -0.61
C ILE A 554 -18.52 -1.56 -1.98
N SER A 555 -18.39 -2.84 -2.38
CA SER A 555 -18.91 -3.37 -3.64
C SER A 555 -20.44 -3.38 -3.71
N GLU A 556 -21.14 -3.60 -2.58
CA GLU A 556 -22.62 -3.60 -2.53
C GLU A 556 -23.25 -2.21 -2.80
N ILE A 557 -22.48 -1.12 -2.74
CA ILE A 557 -22.97 0.25 -3.00
C ILE A 557 -23.10 0.52 -4.52
N ASP A 558 -22.37 -0.20 -5.36
CA ASP A 558 -22.24 0.07 -6.80
C ASP A 558 -23.22 -0.73 -7.69
N VAL A 559 -23.80 -1.82 -7.16
CA VAL A 559 -24.63 -2.77 -7.94
C VAL A 559 -26.08 -2.29 -8.15
N GLN A 560 -26.55 -1.26 -7.44
CA GLN A 560 -27.93 -0.76 -7.59
C GLN A 560 -28.18 0.08 -8.87
N ALA A 561 -27.16 0.34 -9.70
CA ALA A 561 -27.25 1.34 -10.77
C ALA A 561 -27.31 0.80 -12.22
N MET A 562 -27.24 -0.51 -12.48
CA MET A 562 -27.17 -0.98 -13.88
C MET A 562 -27.77 -2.37 -14.12
N GLU A 563 -29.10 -2.43 -14.28
CA GLU A 563 -29.78 -3.54 -14.96
C GLU A 563 -30.28 -3.06 -16.33
N CYS A 564 -29.80 -3.66 -17.43
CA CYS A 564 -30.59 -3.73 -18.66
C CYS A 564 -30.16 -4.88 -19.59
N GLU A 565 -31.07 -5.85 -19.68
CA GLU A 565 -31.49 -6.75 -20.76
C GLU A 565 -30.54 -7.01 -21.97
N SER A 566 -30.12 -8.27 -22.10
CA SER A 566 -29.50 -8.86 -23.29
C SER A 566 -30.54 -9.43 -24.27
N ILE A 567 -30.38 -9.14 -25.57
CA ILE A 567 -31.23 -9.60 -26.68
C ILE A 567 -30.68 -10.91 -27.27
N GLU A 568 -31.57 -11.88 -27.48
CA GLU A 568 -31.32 -13.21 -28.06
C GLU A 568 -30.99 -13.18 -29.56
N ILE A 569 -30.01 -13.99 -30.00
CA ILE A 569 -29.78 -14.32 -31.42
C ILE A 569 -29.62 -15.85 -31.54
N GLU A 570 -30.35 -16.45 -32.48
CA GLU A 570 -30.42 -17.89 -32.78
C GLU A 570 -29.14 -18.44 -33.44
N GLU A 571 -28.68 -19.61 -32.99
CA GLU A 571 -27.59 -20.38 -33.62
C GLU A 571 -28.10 -21.65 -34.34
N GLU A 572 -27.60 -21.85 -35.57
CA GLU A 572 -27.76 -23.06 -36.38
C GLU A 572 -26.82 -24.20 -35.95
N LYS A 573 -27.36 -25.43 -35.97
CA LYS A 573 -26.70 -26.69 -35.59
C LYS A 573 -25.58 -27.13 -36.55
N GLN A 574 -24.41 -27.49 -36.01
CA GLN A 574 -23.47 -28.42 -36.66
C GLN A 574 -22.80 -29.41 -35.70
N SER A 575 -22.23 -30.46 -36.31
CA SER A 575 -22.23 -31.85 -35.89
C SER A 575 -20.95 -32.36 -35.22
N ASN A 576 -21.13 -33.34 -34.32
CA ASN A 576 -20.09 -34.09 -33.63
C ASN A 576 -19.13 -34.82 -34.58
N LYS A 577 -17.84 -34.45 -34.56
CA LYS A 577 -16.73 -35.34 -34.91
C LYS A 577 -15.59 -35.19 -33.89
N LYS A 578 -15.31 -36.29 -33.18
CA LYS A 578 -14.10 -36.46 -32.35
C LYS A 578 -12.85 -36.30 -33.23
N ARG A 579 -11.90 -35.46 -32.82
CA ARG A 579 -10.57 -35.33 -33.43
C ARG A 579 -9.50 -35.88 -32.49
N LYS A 580 -8.45 -36.46 -33.09
CA LYS A 580 -7.26 -36.99 -32.41
C LYS A 580 -6.43 -35.87 -31.77
N LEU A 581 -5.78 -36.16 -30.64
CA LEU A 581 -4.76 -35.28 -30.06
C LEU A 581 -3.47 -35.31 -30.92
N PRO A 582 -2.77 -34.17 -31.08
CA PRO A 582 -1.47 -34.08 -31.74
C PRO A 582 -0.34 -34.83 -31.03
N ASP A 583 0.64 -35.34 -31.79
CA ASP A 583 1.74 -36.20 -31.32
C ASP A 583 2.57 -35.59 -30.18
N GLY A 584 2.78 -34.26 -30.15
CA GLY A 584 3.57 -33.59 -29.11
C GLY A 584 2.93 -33.61 -27.71
N ILE A 585 1.61 -33.74 -27.61
CA ILE A 585 0.92 -33.87 -26.31
C ILE A 585 1.14 -35.27 -25.73
N SER A 586 1.25 -36.30 -26.58
CA SER A 586 1.52 -37.67 -26.11
C SER A 586 2.88 -37.78 -25.43
N GLU A 587 3.91 -37.12 -25.98
CA GLU A 587 5.27 -37.10 -25.42
C GLU A 587 5.34 -36.35 -24.08
N GLY A 588 4.63 -35.22 -23.96
CA GLY A 588 4.52 -34.49 -22.68
C GLY A 588 3.81 -35.29 -21.58
N VAL A 589 2.78 -36.07 -21.94
CA VAL A 589 2.07 -36.95 -21.01
C VAL A 589 2.96 -38.11 -20.53
N GLU A 590 3.80 -38.69 -21.40
CA GLU A 590 4.78 -39.73 -21.02
C GLU A 590 5.86 -39.20 -20.05
N LEU A 591 6.31 -37.96 -20.24
CA LEU A 591 7.26 -37.30 -19.32
C LEU A 591 6.63 -37.07 -17.94
N LEU A 592 5.38 -36.62 -17.87
CA LEU A 592 4.64 -36.45 -16.61
C LEU A 592 4.47 -37.78 -15.88
N GLN A 593 4.13 -38.86 -16.59
CA GLN A 593 4.07 -40.21 -16.00
C GLN A 593 5.42 -40.65 -15.43
N SER A 594 6.50 -40.35 -16.14
CA SER A 594 7.86 -40.69 -15.71
C SER A 594 8.28 -39.90 -14.46
N GLY A 595 7.99 -38.60 -14.41
CA GLY A 595 8.23 -37.76 -13.22
C GLY A 595 7.40 -38.18 -12.01
N LEU A 596 6.12 -38.52 -12.22
CA LEU A 596 5.24 -39.01 -11.16
C LEU A 596 5.72 -40.34 -10.57
N LYS A 597 6.25 -41.23 -11.41
CA LYS A 597 6.84 -42.49 -10.96
C LYS A 597 8.06 -42.28 -10.06
N VAL A 598 8.91 -41.30 -10.38
CA VAL A 598 10.06 -40.92 -9.55
C VAL A 598 9.63 -40.38 -8.20
N ILE A 599 8.58 -39.55 -8.17
CA ILE A 599 7.99 -39.03 -6.92
C ILE A 599 7.42 -40.19 -6.10
N ASP A 600 6.70 -41.12 -6.71
CA ASP A 600 6.10 -42.28 -6.04
C ASP A 600 7.16 -43.21 -5.42
N ASP A 601 8.24 -43.48 -6.16
CA ASP A 601 9.37 -44.27 -5.67
C ASP A 601 10.07 -43.58 -4.47
N GLY A 602 10.16 -42.25 -4.48
CA GLY A 602 10.69 -41.46 -3.37
C GLY A 602 9.76 -41.49 -2.14
N LEU A 603 8.45 -41.41 -2.38
CA LEU A 603 7.42 -41.36 -1.34
C LEU A 603 7.24 -42.72 -0.66
N PHE A 604 7.32 -43.81 -1.42
CA PHE A 604 7.34 -45.18 -0.90
C PHE A 604 8.54 -45.41 0.02
N ARG A 605 9.72 -44.87 -0.32
CA ARG A 605 10.92 -44.92 0.56
C ARG A 605 10.78 -44.02 1.79
N TRP A 606 10.06 -42.92 1.70
CA TRP A 606 9.81 -42.01 2.81
C TRP A 606 8.83 -42.58 3.84
N GLN A 607 7.74 -43.22 3.37
CA GLN A 607 6.75 -43.90 4.23
C GLN A 607 7.34 -45.05 5.05
N GLN A 608 8.40 -45.70 4.55
CA GLN A 608 9.10 -46.75 5.30
C GLN A 608 9.88 -46.20 6.51
N ASN A 609 10.11 -44.89 6.60
CA ASN A 609 11.01 -44.30 7.58
C ASN A 609 10.34 -43.42 8.66
N HIS A 610 9.07 -42.98 8.53
CA HIS A 610 8.46 -42.01 9.47
C HIS A 610 6.95 -42.24 9.75
N ASN A 611 6.54 -42.11 11.03
CA ASN A 611 5.17 -42.31 11.54
C ASN A 611 4.42 -40.99 11.82
N ALA A 612 4.19 -40.13 10.82
CA ALA A 612 3.40 -38.90 10.99
C ALA A 612 2.11 -38.97 10.16
N THR A 613 0.99 -39.33 10.77
CA THR A 613 -0.21 -39.81 10.06
C THR A 613 -1.10 -38.71 9.46
N GLU A 614 -1.33 -37.60 10.14
CA GLU A 614 -2.42 -36.67 9.76
C GLU A 614 -2.12 -35.73 8.56
N LEU A 615 -0.87 -35.25 8.42
CA LEU A 615 -0.45 -34.44 7.28
C LEU A 615 -0.08 -35.31 6.06
N ASN A 616 0.35 -36.55 6.29
CA ASN A 616 0.63 -37.54 5.24
C ASN A 616 -0.61 -37.85 4.43
N ASP A 617 -1.77 -38.02 5.09
CA ASP A 617 -2.99 -38.41 4.41
C ASP A 617 -3.46 -37.34 3.41
N LYS A 618 -3.34 -36.03 3.75
CA LYS A 618 -3.68 -34.94 2.82
C LYS A 618 -2.74 -34.87 1.62
N PHE A 619 -1.44 -34.98 1.85
CA PHE A 619 -0.44 -34.94 0.78
C PHE A 619 -0.54 -36.15 -0.17
N LEU A 620 -0.78 -37.33 0.39
CA LEU A 620 -1.04 -38.56 -0.35
C LEU A 620 -2.33 -38.47 -1.16
N THR A 621 -3.37 -37.87 -0.60
CA THR A 621 -4.63 -37.63 -1.32
C THR A 621 -4.39 -36.75 -2.54
N HIS A 622 -3.65 -35.65 -2.42
CA HIS A 622 -3.33 -34.78 -3.55
C HIS A 622 -2.51 -35.50 -4.64
N ILE A 623 -1.53 -36.32 -4.25
CA ILE A 623 -0.73 -37.11 -5.20
C ILE A 623 -1.57 -38.20 -5.88
N SER A 624 -2.51 -38.81 -5.16
CA SER A 624 -3.47 -39.75 -5.75
C SER A 624 -4.36 -39.05 -6.78
N CYS A 625 -4.89 -37.87 -6.45
CA CYS A 625 -5.68 -37.08 -7.40
C CYS A 625 -4.86 -36.68 -8.64
N LEU A 626 -3.58 -36.35 -8.48
CA LEU A 626 -2.67 -36.07 -9.59
C LEU A 626 -2.44 -37.32 -10.46
N LYS A 627 -2.29 -38.50 -9.85
CA LYS A 627 -2.21 -39.79 -10.57
C LYS A 627 -3.47 -40.07 -11.37
N ASP A 628 -4.63 -39.85 -10.77
CA ASP A 628 -5.92 -40.09 -11.42
C ASP A 628 -6.12 -39.13 -12.61
N ALA A 629 -5.77 -37.85 -12.46
CA ALA A 629 -5.82 -36.86 -13.53
C ALA A 629 -4.87 -37.21 -14.69
N ILE A 630 -3.62 -37.61 -14.40
CA ILE A 630 -2.66 -38.03 -15.43
C ILE A 630 -3.12 -39.32 -16.11
N ALA A 631 -3.68 -40.29 -15.37
CA ALA A 631 -4.22 -41.52 -15.94
C ALA A 631 -5.41 -41.25 -16.87
N GLN A 632 -6.26 -40.27 -16.55
CA GLN A 632 -7.34 -39.83 -17.43
C GLN A 632 -6.81 -39.17 -18.71
N LEU A 633 -5.79 -38.32 -18.61
CA LEU A 633 -5.12 -37.72 -19.78
C LEU A 633 -4.50 -38.79 -20.69
N VAL A 634 -3.92 -39.84 -20.09
CA VAL A 634 -3.37 -41.00 -20.82
C VAL A 634 -4.48 -41.81 -21.48
N GLY A 635 -5.62 -41.97 -20.81
CA GLY A 635 -6.80 -42.62 -21.39
C GLY A 635 -7.30 -41.89 -22.64
N LEU A 636 -7.24 -40.55 -22.65
CA LEU A 636 -7.60 -39.70 -23.79
C LEU A 636 -6.54 -39.70 -24.90
N ALA A 637 -5.27 -39.82 -24.57
CA ALA A 637 -4.16 -39.95 -25.52
C ALA A 637 -4.07 -41.37 -26.13
N GLY A 638 -4.46 -42.40 -25.37
CA GLY A 638 -4.35 -43.81 -25.74
C GLY A 638 -5.60 -44.45 -26.35
N SER A 639 -6.77 -43.81 -26.27
CA SER A 639 -7.98 -44.26 -26.97
C SER A 639 -7.96 -43.82 -28.44
N GLY A 640 -7.16 -44.53 -29.24
CA GLY A 640 -7.08 -44.37 -30.70
C GLY A 640 -8.31 -44.82 -31.46
#